data_AF-A0A9R1WET1-F1
#
_entry.id   AF-A0A9R1WET1-F1
#
_cell.length_a   1.000
_cell.length_b   1.000
_cell.length_c   1.000
_cell.angle_alpha   90.00
_cell.angle_beta   90.00
_cell.angle_gamma   90.00
#
_symmetry.space_group_name_H-M   'P 1'
#
loop_
_entity.id
_entity.type
_entity.pdbx_description
1 polymer ?
#
loop_
_entity_poly.entity_id
_entity_poly.type
_entity_poly.pdbx_seq_one_letter_code
_entity_poly.pdbx_strand_id
1 'polypeptide(L)'
;MKWCFTWEAPQKSHCSTKDFTRPRRLVVSTCGNLSFLRFFSLWNNNFQGTIPYELGRLSRLRVLDLRFNKFNGFIPSNLSCCSNLERLGLSNNKLVGSIPKEISFLSKITHLVFSRNKLTGGIPCVSGNITSMEVFSAAENPLGGSIPDSLGHWKILTGFDCGHCNLFGIIPHSIYNLSLLTIFTLPWNQLIGTLPSSLGAMLPHLEYFQLWGNQLTGLLPPSIANCSKLYHLEMQANNFSGKLTIDFAKLKDIRVISLGGYVNGNISGLGEGDDMRFIDTLKNCSKLGLCRRNPFHHGQLQNLQSAHLYNNQFSGAIPDSIGNLSLLIDLDLSSNGLESHIPTSLENCHRLIQLQLAHNKLSGKIPKQLVQLSSLAVVLNLSQNNLIDSLLIEVGKLKMLSALDLSDNNLSGNIPSSLGDCTSLSFLSLKGNSFQGIVPSSLTSMRGVEIPDLSHNNLSGQIPQFMERFSFVYVNLSFNDFEGEVPVLGVFANASAFSVMGNIRLCGGLAELGLPECKTEKHQKEFPLSIIFFIIAFTIFSILCLVYVWYKKRKGPSSQSLRDVQFMKVSYGELLKATNGFSEANLIGEGGFGSVYKGVLDDHDGRIVADEVIHLQNRGAHKSFIAECEAWRNIRHRKLLKIITSCSSVDFKGNDFKALVYDFMLNGSLHDWLHSHATTSSLNLLQRMNILINVASALDYLHNHCLPTIVHLAHVGDFGLARFLGTDSDQNSTSGIRGTIGFEPPEYGVGSEMTSSGDVYSFGILLLEVMTGNIHKFAYMALPDHVIGVIDDDLLNLLQEDGLQRHAFVYHLCPL
;
A
#
# COMPACT_ATOMS: atom_id res chain seq x y z
N MET A 1 -52.54 -0.63 -34.05
CA MET A 1 -51.18 -0.07 -34.07
C MET A 1 -50.39 -0.79 -35.16
N LYS A 2 -50.10 -0.10 -36.26
CA LYS A 2 -49.30 -0.61 -37.39
C LYS A 2 -47.84 -0.68 -36.94
N TRP A 3 -47.22 -1.84 -37.08
CA TRP A 3 -45.82 -2.08 -36.78
C TRP A 3 -44.98 -1.66 -38.00
N CYS A 4 -44.00 -0.76 -37.81
CA CYS A 4 -43.00 -0.48 -38.83
C CYS A 4 -42.05 -1.68 -38.95
N PHE A 5 -42.23 -2.48 -39.99
CA PHE A 5 -41.17 -3.29 -40.56
C PHE A 5 -40.40 -2.39 -41.53
N THR A 6 -39.19 -1.96 -41.18
CA THR A 6 -38.34 -1.20 -42.12
C THR A 6 -37.40 -2.15 -42.84
N TRP A 7 -37.57 -2.18 -44.16
CA TRP A 7 -36.55 -2.50 -45.16
C TRP A 7 -35.34 -1.55 -45.06
N GLU A 8 -34.22 -1.98 -45.63
CA GLU A 8 -32.91 -1.30 -45.70
C GLU A 8 -32.97 0.21 -46.01
N ALA A 9 -32.35 1.04 -45.14
CA ALA A 9 -31.43 2.15 -45.42
C ALA A 9 -31.34 3.12 -44.22
N PRO A 10 -30.18 3.78 -43.97
CA PRO A 10 -29.96 4.53 -42.74
C PRO A 10 -30.37 6.00 -42.90
N GLN A 11 -31.35 6.47 -42.13
CA GLN A 11 -31.42 7.90 -41.80
C GLN A 11 -31.88 8.15 -40.36
N LYS A 12 -31.07 8.99 -39.70
CA LYS A 12 -31.38 9.69 -38.45
C LYS A 12 -32.74 10.38 -38.58
N SER A 13 -33.64 10.15 -37.63
CA SER A 13 -34.60 11.19 -37.24
C SER A 13 -34.88 11.08 -35.74
N HIS A 14 -34.70 12.21 -35.07
CA HIS A 14 -35.12 12.44 -33.69
C HIS A 14 -36.64 12.29 -33.59
N CYS A 15 -37.11 11.44 -32.69
CA CYS A 15 -38.49 11.46 -32.23
C CYS A 15 -38.48 11.76 -30.72
N SER A 16 -39.15 12.85 -30.36
CA SER A 16 -39.18 13.40 -29.01
C SER A 16 -39.82 12.45 -28.00
N THR A 17 -39.16 12.34 -26.85
CA THR A 17 -39.59 11.65 -25.64
C THR A 17 -40.80 12.34 -25.00
N LYS A 18 -41.97 11.72 -25.07
CA LYS A 18 -43.03 11.81 -24.05
C LYS A 18 -43.95 10.58 -24.20
N ASP A 19 -44.15 9.86 -23.10
CA ASP A 19 -45.03 8.69 -22.89
C ASP A 19 -44.61 7.28 -23.38
N PHE A 20 -43.48 6.76 -22.88
CA PHE A 20 -43.21 5.31 -22.87
C PHE A 20 -42.58 4.82 -21.55
N THR A 21 -43.32 4.91 -20.44
CA THR A 21 -42.91 4.35 -19.12
C THR A 21 -43.46 2.95 -18.85
N ARG A 22 -44.24 2.35 -19.78
CA ARG A 22 -44.71 0.96 -19.61
C ARG A 22 -43.69 -0.05 -20.17
N PRO A 23 -43.29 -1.07 -19.39
CA PRO A 23 -42.35 -2.07 -19.87
C PRO A 23 -42.97 -2.90 -21.00
N ARG A 24 -42.27 -3.03 -22.13
CA ARG A 24 -42.74 -3.78 -23.30
C ARG A 24 -42.43 -5.27 -23.08
N ARG A 25 -43.45 -6.10 -22.92
CA ARG A 25 -43.27 -7.56 -23.00
C ARG A 25 -43.36 -7.99 -24.46
N LEU A 26 -42.45 -8.87 -24.86
CA LEU A 26 -42.50 -9.47 -26.18
C LEU A 26 -43.60 -10.54 -26.20
N VAL A 27 -44.77 -10.23 -26.79
CA VAL A 27 -45.89 -11.19 -26.93
C VAL A 27 -45.80 -11.81 -28.33
N VAL A 28 -45.25 -13.01 -28.43
CA VAL A 28 -44.76 -13.61 -29.71
C VAL A 28 -45.45 -14.91 -30.09
N SER A 29 -46.56 -15.26 -29.44
CA SER A 29 -47.36 -16.39 -29.92
C SER A 29 -47.74 -16.25 -31.41
N THR A 30 -47.72 -15.03 -31.95
CA THR A 30 -47.93 -14.73 -33.37
C THR A 30 -46.65 -14.59 -34.22
N CYS A 31 -45.50 -14.09 -33.73
CA CYS A 31 -44.33 -13.93 -34.63
C CYS A 31 -43.68 -15.26 -35.02
N GLY A 32 -43.84 -16.33 -34.22
CA GLY A 32 -43.42 -17.68 -34.63
C GLY A 32 -44.14 -18.21 -35.87
N ASN A 33 -45.20 -17.53 -36.32
CA ASN A 33 -45.94 -17.84 -37.55
C ASN A 33 -45.46 -17.05 -38.79
N LEU A 34 -44.46 -16.16 -38.63
CA LEU A 34 -43.88 -15.37 -39.72
C LEU A 34 -42.86 -16.19 -40.51
N SER A 35 -43.30 -17.28 -41.14
CA SER A 35 -42.44 -18.31 -41.77
C SER A 35 -41.48 -17.79 -42.86
N PHE A 36 -41.71 -16.60 -43.41
CA PHE A 36 -40.85 -15.95 -44.39
C PHE A 36 -39.76 -15.03 -43.80
N LEU A 37 -39.78 -14.80 -42.48
CA LEU A 37 -38.87 -13.87 -41.81
C LEU A 37 -37.41 -14.34 -41.93
N ARG A 38 -36.54 -13.46 -42.41
CA ARG A 38 -35.08 -13.70 -42.54
C ARG A 38 -34.26 -12.86 -41.58
N PHE A 39 -34.76 -11.69 -41.22
CA PHE A 39 -34.07 -10.75 -40.36
C PHE A 39 -35.04 -10.31 -39.26
N PHE A 40 -34.67 -10.53 -38.01
CA PHE A 40 -35.45 -10.10 -36.86
C PHE A 40 -34.54 -9.37 -35.87
N SER A 41 -34.75 -8.06 -35.73
CA SER A 41 -33.98 -7.23 -34.79
C SER A 41 -34.91 -6.41 -33.90
N LEU A 42 -34.62 -6.41 -32.61
CA LEU A 42 -35.22 -5.59 -31.56
C LEU A 42 -34.15 -4.81 -30.80
N TRP A 43 -32.99 -4.59 -31.43
CA TRP A 43 -31.81 -3.98 -30.84
C TRP A 43 -32.13 -2.65 -30.10
N ASN A 44 -31.50 -2.44 -28.95
CA ASN A 44 -31.55 -1.19 -28.17
C ASN A 44 -32.97 -0.71 -27.84
N ASN A 45 -33.68 -1.54 -27.07
CA ASN A 45 -35.04 -1.28 -26.63
C ASN A 45 -35.19 -1.62 -25.13
N ASN A 46 -36.41 -1.49 -24.61
CA ASN A 46 -36.75 -1.80 -23.22
C ASN A 46 -37.61 -3.08 -23.12
N PHE A 47 -37.40 -4.05 -24.02
CA PHE A 47 -38.15 -5.32 -24.00
C PHE A 47 -37.74 -6.19 -22.81
N GLN A 48 -38.71 -6.79 -22.13
CA GLN A 48 -38.51 -7.66 -20.97
C GLN A 48 -39.26 -8.99 -21.09
N GLY A 49 -38.93 -9.94 -20.21
CA GLY A 49 -39.46 -11.30 -20.21
C GLY A 49 -38.50 -12.30 -20.86
N THR A 50 -38.93 -13.53 -21.05
CA THR A 50 -38.09 -14.58 -21.64
C THR A 50 -38.02 -14.45 -23.15
N ILE A 51 -36.94 -14.95 -23.75
CA ILE A 51 -36.89 -15.18 -25.20
C ILE A 51 -37.92 -16.29 -25.50
N PRO A 52 -38.94 -16.04 -26.35
CA PRO A 52 -39.98 -17.02 -26.63
C PRO A 52 -39.43 -18.25 -27.35
N TYR A 53 -39.89 -19.43 -26.93
CA TYR A 53 -39.53 -20.69 -27.56
C TYR A 53 -40.01 -20.70 -29.02
N GLU A 54 -41.14 -20.09 -29.37
CA GLU A 54 -41.73 -20.10 -30.72
C GLU A 54 -40.81 -19.52 -31.81
N LEU A 55 -39.78 -18.75 -31.46
CA LEU A 55 -38.78 -18.25 -32.42
C LEU A 55 -38.06 -19.38 -33.17
N GLY A 56 -37.93 -20.56 -32.56
CA GLY A 56 -37.37 -21.75 -33.22
C GLY A 56 -38.16 -22.25 -34.43
N ARG A 57 -39.41 -21.79 -34.63
CA ARG A 57 -40.23 -22.13 -35.81
C ARG A 57 -39.81 -21.38 -37.08
N LEU A 58 -39.00 -20.33 -36.95
CA LEU A 58 -38.60 -19.46 -38.05
C LEU A 58 -37.43 -20.06 -38.85
N SER A 59 -37.69 -21.15 -39.57
CA SER A 59 -36.65 -21.91 -40.29
C SER A 59 -35.90 -21.13 -41.38
N ARG A 60 -36.43 -19.98 -41.83
CA ARG A 60 -35.78 -19.07 -42.80
C ARG A 60 -34.97 -17.94 -42.15
N LEU A 61 -35.01 -17.83 -40.82
CA LEU A 61 -34.32 -16.78 -40.09
C LEU A 61 -32.81 -16.91 -40.27
N ARG A 62 -32.17 -15.79 -40.62
CA ARG A 62 -30.73 -15.66 -40.81
C ARG A 62 -30.10 -14.78 -39.73
N VAL A 63 -30.79 -13.74 -39.31
CA VAL A 63 -30.30 -12.82 -38.27
C VAL A 63 -31.35 -12.68 -37.18
N LEU A 64 -30.93 -12.95 -35.95
CA LEU A 64 -31.69 -12.64 -34.74
C LEU A 64 -30.85 -11.70 -33.86
N ASP A 65 -31.28 -10.44 -33.72
CA ASP A 65 -30.59 -9.44 -32.91
C ASP A 65 -31.51 -8.86 -31.83
N LEU A 66 -31.28 -9.31 -30.59
CA LEU A 66 -32.02 -8.91 -29.39
C LEU A 66 -31.14 -8.10 -28.42
N ARG A 67 -29.97 -7.62 -28.86
CA ARG A 67 -29.00 -6.98 -27.95
C ARG A 67 -29.56 -5.69 -27.34
N PHE A 68 -29.02 -5.30 -26.18
CA PHE A 68 -29.40 -4.08 -25.45
C PHE A 68 -30.90 -4.04 -25.13
N ASN A 69 -31.35 -5.00 -24.34
CA ASN A 69 -32.72 -5.11 -23.84
C ASN A 69 -32.71 -5.59 -22.37
N LYS A 70 -33.85 -6.03 -21.85
CA LYS A 70 -34.02 -6.58 -20.50
C LYS A 70 -34.57 -8.02 -20.53
N PHE A 71 -34.26 -8.78 -21.59
CA PHE A 71 -34.66 -10.19 -21.68
C PHE A 71 -34.02 -11.00 -20.54
N ASN A 72 -34.78 -11.90 -19.93
CA ASN A 72 -34.34 -12.76 -18.82
C ASN A 72 -34.62 -14.23 -19.12
N GLY A 73 -34.34 -15.12 -18.16
CA GLY A 73 -34.50 -16.56 -18.36
C GLY A 73 -33.41 -17.15 -19.28
N PHE A 74 -33.68 -18.34 -19.80
CA PHE A 74 -32.73 -19.13 -20.56
C PHE A 74 -32.71 -18.77 -22.04
N ILE A 75 -31.58 -19.03 -22.70
CA ILE A 75 -31.51 -19.08 -24.17
C ILE A 75 -32.28 -20.34 -24.62
N PRO A 76 -33.35 -20.23 -25.42
CA PRO A 76 -34.11 -21.39 -25.84
C PRO A 76 -33.28 -22.31 -26.75
N SER A 77 -33.14 -23.57 -26.38
CA SER A 77 -32.36 -24.56 -27.15
C SER A 77 -32.91 -24.79 -28.56
N ASN A 78 -34.20 -24.56 -28.78
CA ASN A 78 -34.83 -24.73 -30.08
C ASN A 78 -34.56 -23.60 -31.08
N LEU A 79 -33.82 -22.56 -30.70
CA LEU A 79 -33.20 -21.67 -31.68
C LEU A 79 -32.27 -22.44 -32.64
N SER A 80 -31.77 -23.62 -32.22
CA SER A 80 -31.09 -24.57 -33.09
C SER A 80 -31.92 -25.06 -34.29
N CYS A 81 -33.26 -24.99 -34.23
CA CYS A 81 -34.13 -25.34 -35.36
C CYS A 81 -34.11 -24.30 -36.48
N CYS A 82 -33.60 -23.09 -36.23
CA CYS A 82 -33.39 -22.07 -37.24
C CYS A 82 -32.13 -22.40 -38.08
N SER A 83 -32.18 -23.46 -38.88
CA SER A 83 -31.00 -24.02 -39.59
C SER A 83 -30.32 -23.06 -40.58
N ASN A 84 -30.96 -21.94 -40.93
CA ASN A 84 -30.38 -20.88 -41.76
C ASN A 84 -29.77 -19.72 -40.97
N LEU A 85 -29.72 -19.80 -39.63
CA LEU A 85 -29.25 -18.72 -38.79
C LEU A 85 -27.74 -18.51 -38.99
N GLU A 86 -27.39 -17.29 -39.37
CA GLU A 86 -26.03 -16.80 -39.61
C GLU A 86 -25.54 -15.95 -38.44
N ARG A 87 -26.42 -15.17 -37.80
CA ARG A 87 -26.06 -14.27 -36.70
C ARG A 87 -27.06 -14.32 -35.56
N LEU A 88 -26.56 -14.51 -34.34
CA LEU A 88 -27.33 -14.49 -33.11
C LEU A 88 -26.71 -13.52 -32.10
N GLY A 89 -27.38 -12.38 -31.88
CA GLY A 89 -26.97 -11.36 -30.94
C GLY A 89 -27.91 -11.25 -29.74
N LEU A 90 -27.41 -11.56 -28.55
CA LEU A 90 -28.15 -11.50 -27.29
C LEU A 90 -27.43 -10.68 -26.20
N SER A 91 -26.30 -10.05 -26.51
CA SER A 91 -25.53 -9.22 -25.59
C SER A 91 -26.34 -8.13 -24.88
N ASN A 92 -25.90 -7.71 -23.68
CA ASN A 92 -26.57 -6.68 -22.87
C ASN A 92 -28.04 -7.02 -22.58
N ASN A 93 -28.25 -8.12 -21.86
CA ASN A 93 -29.54 -8.57 -21.36
C ASN A 93 -29.38 -9.13 -19.92
N LYS A 94 -30.38 -9.86 -19.42
CA LYS A 94 -30.38 -10.51 -18.10
C LYS A 94 -30.54 -12.03 -18.23
N LEU A 95 -30.02 -12.62 -19.31
CA LEU A 95 -30.14 -14.05 -19.60
C LEU A 95 -29.32 -14.87 -18.59
N VAL A 96 -29.83 -16.04 -18.21
CA VAL A 96 -29.26 -16.95 -17.20
C VAL A 96 -29.13 -18.37 -17.76
N GLY A 97 -28.39 -19.22 -17.04
CA GLY A 97 -28.16 -20.61 -17.41
C GLY A 97 -27.10 -20.77 -18.50
N SER A 98 -27.01 -21.96 -19.09
CA SER A 98 -25.94 -22.29 -20.05
C SER A 98 -26.24 -21.88 -21.48
N ILE A 99 -25.18 -21.65 -22.25
CA ILE A 99 -25.28 -21.57 -23.71
C ILE A 99 -25.69 -22.97 -24.21
N PRO A 100 -26.85 -23.12 -24.87
CA PRO A 100 -27.35 -24.44 -25.30
C PRO A 100 -26.37 -25.11 -26.26
N LYS A 101 -25.96 -26.34 -25.95
CA LYS A 101 -25.06 -27.13 -26.81
C LYS A 101 -25.66 -27.37 -28.19
N GLU A 102 -26.99 -27.34 -28.32
CA GLU A 102 -27.72 -27.52 -29.58
C GLU A 102 -27.43 -26.40 -30.59
N ILE A 103 -26.92 -25.24 -30.16
CA ILE A 103 -26.40 -24.20 -31.06
C ILE A 103 -25.26 -24.75 -31.94
N SER A 104 -24.54 -25.80 -31.49
CA SER A 104 -23.53 -26.52 -32.28
C SER A 104 -24.07 -27.14 -33.58
N PHE A 105 -25.39 -27.28 -33.74
CA PHE A 105 -26.01 -27.80 -34.97
C PHE A 105 -26.24 -26.73 -36.05
N LEU A 106 -26.06 -25.45 -35.73
CA LEU A 106 -26.26 -24.35 -36.67
C LEU A 106 -25.05 -24.20 -37.60
N SER A 107 -24.99 -24.99 -38.67
CA SER A 107 -23.83 -25.05 -39.59
C SER A 107 -23.53 -23.76 -40.37
N LYS A 108 -24.47 -22.80 -40.40
CA LYS A 108 -24.29 -21.49 -41.07
C LYS A 108 -23.96 -20.36 -40.11
N ILE A 109 -23.86 -20.62 -38.81
CA ILE A 109 -23.65 -19.57 -37.83
C ILE A 109 -22.23 -19.00 -37.96
N THR A 110 -22.15 -17.70 -38.21
CA THR A 110 -20.89 -16.97 -38.31
C THR A 110 -20.64 -16.09 -37.09
N HIS A 111 -21.70 -15.58 -36.45
CA HIS A 111 -21.57 -14.67 -35.31
C HIS A 111 -22.44 -15.11 -34.13
N LEU A 112 -21.81 -15.36 -32.99
CA LEU A 112 -22.44 -15.54 -31.69
C LEU A 112 -21.97 -14.47 -30.72
N VAL A 113 -22.88 -13.60 -30.30
CA VAL A 113 -22.57 -12.45 -29.42
C VAL A 113 -23.51 -12.46 -28.21
N PHE A 114 -22.98 -12.86 -27.06
CA PHE A 114 -23.71 -13.11 -25.80
C PHE A 114 -23.22 -12.27 -24.62
N SER A 115 -22.27 -11.37 -24.85
CA SER A 115 -21.57 -10.61 -23.82
C SER A 115 -22.49 -9.82 -22.89
N ARG A 116 -22.11 -9.61 -21.63
CA ARG A 116 -22.88 -8.86 -20.61
C ARG A 116 -24.25 -9.49 -20.34
N ASN A 117 -24.24 -10.72 -19.84
CA ASN A 117 -25.40 -11.44 -19.34
C ASN A 117 -25.03 -12.15 -18.02
N LYS A 118 -25.82 -13.14 -17.57
CA LYS A 118 -25.56 -13.95 -16.38
C LYS A 118 -25.45 -15.44 -16.76
N LEU A 119 -24.86 -15.73 -17.92
CA LEU A 119 -24.72 -17.09 -18.42
C LEU A 119 -23.66 -17.87 -17.62
N THR A 120 -23.88 -19.17 -17.45
CA THR A 120 -23.05 -20.10 -16.66
C THR A 120 -22.76 -21.38 -17.47
N GLY A 121 -22.07 -22.36 -16.89
CA GLY A 121 -21.96 -23.72 -17.47
C GLY A 121 -20.92 -23.87 -18.59
N GLY A 122 -19.97 -22.94 -18.67
CA GLY A 122 -18.82 -22.99 -19.56
C GLY A 122 -19.10 -22.66 -21.03
N ILE A 123 -18.02 -22.64 -21.81
CA ILE A 123 -18.11 -22.58 -23.27
C ILE A 123 -18.54 -23.98 -23.75
N PRO A 124 -19.63 -24.11 -24.52
CA PRO A 124 -20.14 -25.42 -24.90
C PRO A 124 -19.13 -26.18 -25.76
N CYS A 125 -18.85 -27.43 -25.40
CA CYS A 125 -18.07 -28.34 -26.24
C CYS A 125 -18.80 -28.53 -27.58
N VAL A 126 -18.11 -28.23 -28.67
CA VAL A 126 -18.71 -28.29 -30.00
C VAL A 126 -18.50 -29.69 -30.54
N SER A 127 -19.44 -30.59 -30.28
CA SER A 127 -19.47 -31.93 -30.89
C SER A 127 -20.07 -31.92 -32.31
N GLY A 128 -20.39 -30.73 -32.85
CA GLY A 128 -21.01 -30.51 -34.17
C GLY A 128 -20.10 -29.74 -35.14
N ASN A 129 -20.30 -29.96 -36.44
CA ASN A 129 -19.46 -29.47 -37.54
C ASN A 129 -19.65 -27.96 -37.84
N ILE A 130 -19.57 -27.06 -36.84
CA ILE A 130 -19.55 -25.61 -37.10
C ILE A 130 -18.17 -25.26 -37.65
N THR A 131 -18.08 -25.10 -38.97
CA THR A 131 -16.87 -24.63 -39.66
C THR A 131 -16.97 -23.18 -40.11
N SER A 132 -18.15 -22.56 -39.94
CA SER A 132 -18.47 -21.21 -40.42
C SER A 132 -18.30 -20.10 -39.38
N MET A 133 -17.86 -20.41 -38.17
CA MET A 133 -17.74 -19.42 -37.09
C MET A 133 -16.64 -18.38 -37.40
N GLU A 134 -17.02 -17.11 -37.45
CA GLU A 134 -16.12 -15.97 -37.65
C GLU A 134 -15.89 -15.20 -36.34
N VAL A 135 -16.95 -15.00 -35.53
CA VAL A 135 -16.88 -14.25 -34.28
C VAL A 135 -17.65 -14.94 -33.16
N PHE A 136 -16.95 -15.19 -32.05
CA PHE A 136 -17.55 -15.64 -30.80
C PHE A 136 -17.20 -14.65 -29.68
N SER A 137 -18.22 -14.01 -29.09
CA SER A 137 -18.05 -13.15 -27.92
C SER A 137 -19.05 -13.52 -26.83
N ALA A 138 -18.54 -13.83 -25.65
CA ALA A 138 -19.32 -14.15 -24.46
C ALA A 138 -18.83 -13.41 -23.20
N ALA A 139 -18.02 -12.36 -23.37
CA ALA A 139 -17.42 -11.60 -22.29
C ALA A 139 -18.42 -11.09 -21.23
N GLU A 140 -17.96 -10.86 -20.02
CA GLU A 140 -18.78 -10.39 -18.90
C GLU A 140 -19.98 -11.33 -18.63
N ASN A 141 -19.70 -12.63 -18.50
CA ASN A 141 -20.64 -13.67 -18.07
C ASN A 141 -19.93 -14.64 -17.13
N PRO A 142 -20.52 -15.08 -16.00
CA PRO A 142 -19.89 -16.04 -15.09
C PRO A 142 -19.92 -17.49 -15.65
N LEU A 143 -19.35 -17.72 -16.83
CA LEU A 143 -19.38 -19.00 -17.53
C LEU A 143 -18.73 -20.11 -16.70
N GLY A 144 -17.54 -19.86 -16.16
CA GLY A 144 -16.73 -20.89 -15.53
C GLY A 144 -16.20 -21.92 -16.55
N GLY A 145 -15.63 -23.02 -16.05
CA GLY A 145 -15.11 -24.10 -16.88
C GLY A 145 -13.81 -23.76 -17.61
N SER A 146 -13.29 -24.73 -18.35
CA SER A 146 -12.11 -24.56 -19.20
C SER A 146 -12.47 -24.20 -20.64
N ILE A 147 -11.50 -23.64 -21.36
CA ILE A 147 -11.63 -23.38 -22.80
C ILE A 147 -11.55 -24.73 -23.54
N PRO A 148 -12.58 -25.17 -24.29
CA PRO A 148 -12.57 -26.48 -24.95
C PRO A 148 -11.58 -26.55 -26.12
N ASP A 149 -10.80 -27.62 -26.21
CA ASP A 149 -9.88 -27.86 -27.34
C ASP A 149 -10.63 -27.99 -28.68
N SER A 150 -11.91 -28.38 -28.65
CA SER A 150 -12.78 -28.43 -29.84
C SER A 150 -12.96 -27.08 -30.55
N LEU A 151 -12.66 -25.95 -29.89
CA LEU A 151 -12.70 -24.62 -30.52
C LEU A 151 -11.70 -24.50 -31.68
N GLY A 152 -10.64 -25.29 -31.67
CA GLY A 152 -9.67 -25.36 -32.78
C GLY A 152 -10.26 -25.77 -34.13
N HIS A 153 -11.51 -26.26 -34.18
CA HIS A 153 -12.22 -26.56 -35.43
C HIS A 153 -12.76 -25.31 -36.15
N TRP A 154 -12.86 -24.17 -35.48
CA TRP A 154 -13.35 -22.92 -36.08
C TRP A 154 -12.26 -22.23 -36.90
N LYS A 155 -11.83 -22.87 -38.00
CA LYS A 155 -10.65 -22.46 -38.79
C LYS A 155 -10.75 -21.07 -39.42
N ILE A 156 -11.96 -20.52 -39.54
CA ILE A 156 -12.19 -19.17 -40.08
C ILE A 156 -12.45 -18.12 -38.98
N LEU A 157 -12.25 -18.48 -37.71
CA LEU A 157 -12.47 -17.57 -36.59
C LEU A 157 -11.51 -16.38 -36.69
N THR A 158 -12.09 -15.19 -36.76
CA THR A 158 -11.36 -13.92 -36.78
C THR A 158 -11.41 -13.24 -35.42
N GLY A 159 -12.47 -13.43 -34.64
CA GLY A 159 -12.63 -12.80 -33.34
C GLY A 159 -13.06 -13.77 -32.24
N PHE A 160 -12.29 -13.81 -31.15
CA PHE A 160 -12.63 -14.56 -29.95
C PHE A 160 -12.51 -13.68 -28.71
N ASP A 161 -13.64 -13.50 -28.02
CA ASP A 161 -13.76 -12.62 -26.86
C ASP A 161 -14.50 -13.29 -25.70
N CYS A 162 -13.75 -13.67 -24.67
CA CYS A 162 -14.30 -14.23 -23.42
C CYS A 162 -13.63 -13.60 -22.20
N GLY A 163 -13.49 -12.27 -22.20
CA GLY A 163 -13.01 -11.53 -21.04
C GLY A 163 -13.98 -11.57 -19.86
N HIS A 164 -13.47 -11.61 -18.63
CA HIS A 164 -14.27 -11.58 -17.40
C HIS A 164 -15.31 -12.71 -17.34
N CYS A 165 -14.86 -13.94 -17.59
CA CYS A 165 -15.73 -15.12 -17.73
C CYS A 165 -15.57 -16.20 -16.64
N ASN A 166 -14.70 -15.98 -15.66
CA ASN A 166 -14.29 -16.98 -14.66
C ASN A 166 -13.73 -18.27 -15.29
N LEU A 167 -13.17 -18.20 -16.50
CA LEU A 167 -12.57 -19.35 -17.17
C LEU A 167 -11.29 -19.78 -16.43
N PHE A 168 -11.02 -21.08 -16.36
CA PHE A 168 -9.82 -21.63 -15.71
C PHE A 168 -9.12 -22.68 -16.58
N GLY A 169 -7.92 -23.10 -16.17
CA GLY A 169 -7.12 -24.06 -16.91
C GLY A 169 -6.26 -23.39 -17.99
N ILE A 170 -5.79 -24.17 -18.97
CA ILE A 170 -4.87 -23.69 -20.01
C ILE A 170 -5.61 -23.15 -21.23
N ILE A 171 -4.96 -22.27 -21.98
CA ILE A 171 -5.36 -21.94 -23.36
C ILE A 171 -4.96 -23.14 -24.25
N PRO A 172 -5.93 -23.87 -24.86
CA PRO A 172 -5.62 -25.06 -25.66
C PRO A 172 -4.74 -24.74 -26.86
N HIS A 173 -3.80 -25.64 -27.17
CA HIS A 173 -2.84 -25.43 -28.26
C HIS A 173 -3.54 -25.25 -29.63
N SER A 174 -4.70 -25.86 -29.80
CA SER A 174 -5.49 -25.78 -31.03
C SER A 174 -5.97 -24.37 -31.37
N ILE A 175 -6.07 -23.46 -30.39
CA ILE A 175 -6.44 -22.04 -30.60
C ILE A 175 -5.31 -21.28 -31.30
N TYR A 176 -4.05 -21.57 -30.97
CA TYR A 176 -2.92 -20.95 -31.65
C TYR A 176 -2.85 -21.36 -33.13
N ASN A 177 -3.50 -22.45 -33.52
CA ASN A 177 -3.60 -22.90 -34.92
C ASN A 177 -4.79 -22.26 -35.69
N LEU A 178 -5.35 -21.17 -35.17
CA LEU A 178 -6.39 -20.38 -35.84
C LEU A 178 -5.74 -19.18 -36.56
N SER A 179 -5.10 -19.44 -37.70
CA SER A 179 -4.25 -18.46 -38.39
C SER A 179 -4.95 -17.20 -38.90
N LEU A 180 -6.29 -17.20 -38.94
CA LEU A 180 -7.12 -16.05 -39.33
C LEU A 180 -7.54 -15.16 -38.16
N LEU A 181 -7.16 -15.52 -36.92
CA LEU A 181 -7.54 -14.77 -35.72
C LEU A 181 -6.88 -13.38 -35.73
N THR A 182 -7.70 -12.34 -35.67
CA THR A 182 -7.29 -10.94 -35.60
C THR A 182 -7.52 -10.35 -34.22
N ILE A 183 -8.58 -10.77 -33.53
CA ILE A 183 -8.93 -10.34 -32.17
C ILE A 183 -8.91 -11.56 -31.26
N PHE A 184 -8.03 -11.56 -30.26
CA PHE A 184 -7.98 -12.58 -29.22
C PHE A 184 -7.95 -11.93 -27.84
N THR A 185 -9.06 -12.04 -27.11
CA THR A 185 -9.22 -11.36 -25.81
C THR A 185 -9.80 -12.31 -24.75
N LEU A 186 -9.02 -12.51 -23.68
CA LEU A 186 -9.33 -13.34 -22.52
C LEU A 186 -9.01 -12.66 -21.18
N PRO A 187 -9.16 -11.33 -21.02
CA PRO A 187 -8.73 -10.67 -19.80
C PRO A 187 -9.57 -11.06 -18.60
N TRP A 188 -9.06 -10.88 -17.39
CA TRP A 188 -9.77 -11.17 -16.13
C TRP A 188 -10.38 -12.57 -16.08
N ASN A 189 -9.54 -13.59 -16.23
CA ASN A 189 -9.90 -14.98 -16.01
C ASN A 189 -8.89 -15.63 -15.05
N GLN A 190 -8.98 -16.94 -14.84
CA GLN A 190 -8.11 -17.74 -13.98
C GLN A 190 -7.25 -18.68 -14.84
N LEU A 191 -6.83 -18.22 -16.02
CA LEU A 191 -6.08 -19.04 -16.96
C LEU A 191 -4.63 -19.22 -16.50
N ILE A 192 -4.13 -20.45 -16.63
CA ILE A 192 -2.77 -20.85 -16.25
C ILE A 192 -1.99 -21.37 -17.47
N GLY A 193 -0.70 -21.62 -17.28
CA GLY A 193 0.18 -22.17 -18.32
C GLY A 193 0.96 -21.09 -19.06
N THR A 194 1.63 -21.49 -20.14
CA THR A 194 2.57 -20.64 -20.88
C THR A 194 2.06 -20.32 -22.29
N LEU A 195 2.60 -19.25 -22.88
CA LEU A 195 2.39 -18.93 -24.29
C LEU A 195 3.42 -19.67 -25.17
N PRO A 196 3.02 -20.22 -26.34
CA PRO A 196 3.96 -20.87 -27.25
C PRO A 196 5.06 -19.93 -27.73
N SER A 197 6.30 -20.40 -27.78
CA SER A 197 7.45 -19.59 -28.25
C SER A 197 7.29 -19.10 -29.70
N SER A 198 6.57 -19.85 -30.54
CA SER A 198 6.25 -19.54 -31.94
C SER A 198 4.88 -18.86 -32.15
N LEU A 199 4.25 -18.34 -31.09
CA LEU A 199 2.91 -17.73 -31.12
C LEU A 199 2.69 -16.77 -32.29
N GLY A 200 3.61 -15.83 -32.55
CA GLY A 200 3.38 -14.88 -33.63
C GLY A 200 3.57 -15.43 -35.04
N ALA A 201 4.22 -16.60 -35.20
CA ALA A 201 4.20 -17.35 -36.46
C ALA A 201 2.89 -18.14 -36.62
N MET A 202 2.30 -18.59 -35.50
CA MET A 202 1.05 -19.34 -35.48
C MET A 202 -0.19 -18.43 -35.68
N LEU A 203 -0.14 -17.21 -35.14
CA LEU A 203 -1.19 -16.18 -35.22
C LEU A 203 -0.67 -14.90 -35.94
N PRO A 204 -0.31 -14.98 -37.24
CA PRO A 204 0.38 -13.90 -37.94
C PRO A 204 -0.50 -12.66 -38.22
N HIS A 205 -1.82 -12.81 -38.18
CA HIS A 205 -2.79 -11.76 -38.47
C HIS A 205 -3.33 -11.04 -37.24
N LEU A 206 -2.78 -11.32 -36.06
CA LEU A 206 -3.24 -10.75 -34.81
C LEU A 206 -3.10 -9.22 -34.82
N GLU A 207 -4.20 -8.53 -34.52
CA GLU A 207 -4.29 -7.07 -34.49
C GLU A 207 -4.53 -6.56 -33.06
N TYR A 208 -5.32 -7.31 -32.27
CA TYR A 208 -5.73 -6.98 -30.91
C TYR A 208 -5.56 -8.20 -29.99
N PHE A 209 -4.62 -8.11 -29.05
CA PHE A 209 -4.27 -9.23 -28.17
C PHE A 209 -4.30 -8.83 -26.70
N GLN A 210 -5.24 -9.40 -25.94
CA GLN A 210 -5.41 -9.13 -24.51
C GLN A 210 -5.51 -10.42 -23.69
N LEU A 211 -4.56 -10.64 -22.78
CA LEU A 211 -4.58 -11.76 -21.83
C LEU A 211 -4.40 -11.31 -20.37
N TRP A 212 -4.57 -10.03 -20.09
CA TRP A 212 -4.27 -9.44 -18.79
C TRP A 212 -5.19 -9.92 -17.65
N GLY A 213 -4.72 -9.88 -16.42
CA GLY A 213 -5.52 -10.32 -15.26
C GLY A 213 -5.79 -11.83 -15.28
N ASN A 214 -4.75 -12.62 -15.55
CA ASN A 214 -4.77 -14.09 -15.52
C ASN A 214 -3.59 -14.60 -14.65
N GLN A 215 -3.34 -15.91 -14.65
CA GLN A 215 -2.25 -16.57 -13.93
C GLN A 215 -1.26 -17.21 -14.92
N LEU A 216 -1.06 -16.59 -16.10
CA LEU A 216 -0.13 -17.09 -17.11
C LEU A 216 1.30 -16.90 -16.64
N THR A 217 2.17 -17.86 -17.01
CA THR A 217 3.57 -17.92 -16.59
C THR A 217 4.52 -18.07 -17.78
N GLY A 218 5.82 -18.05 -17.50
CA GLY A 218 6.88 -18.22 -18.49
C GLY A 218 7.27 -16.92 -19.20
N LEU A 219 8.01 -17.03 -20.30
CA LEU A 219 8.50 -15.88 -21.06
C LEU A 219 7.40 -15.32 -21.97
N LEU A 220 7.35 -13.99 -22.12
CA LEU A 220 6.63 -13.36 -23.22
C LEU A 220 7.31 -13.72 -24.57
N PRO A 221 6.64 -14.42 -25.49
CA PRO A 221 7.29 -14.93 -26.70
C PRO A 221 7.84 -13.80 -27.59
N PRO A 222 9.14 -13.81 -27.95
CA PRO A 222 9.72 -12.84 -28.88
C PRO A 222 9.04 -12.86 -30.26
N SER A 223 8.47 -14.01 -30.62
CA SER A 223 7.74 -14.19 -31.88
C SER A 223 6.50 -13.31 -32.00
N ILE A 224 5.99 -12.70 -30.93
CA ILE A 224 4.93 -11.68 -30.99
C ILE A 224 5.31 -10.56 -31.98
N ALA A 225 6.61 -10.26 -32.13
CA ALA A 225 7.13 -9.31 -33.12
C ALA A 225 6.80 -9.68 -34.59
N ASN A 226 6.40 -10.92 -34.87
CA ASN A 226 5.97 -11.38 -36.20
C ASN A 226 4.50 -11.05 -36.49
N CYS A 227 3.69 -10.67 -35.48
CA CYS A 227 2.32 -10.19 -35.66
C CYS A 227 2.33 -8.76 -36.21
N SER A 228 2.73 -8.58 -37.47
CA SER A 228 3.00 -7.27 -38.07
C SER A 228 1.86 -6.23 -38.06
N LYS A 229 0.61 -6.68 -37.87
CA LYS A 229 -0.59 -5.83 -37.77
C LYS A 229 -1.01 -5.51 -36.33
N LEU A 230 -0.26 -6.02 -35.34
CA LEU A 230 -0.60 -5.87 -33.93
C LEU A 230 -0.53 -4.38 -33.54
N TYR A 231 -1.69 -3.82 -33.19
CA TYR A 231 -1.78 -2.44 -32.73
C TYR A 231 -2.04 -2.32 -31.23
N HIS A 232 -2.48 -3.40 -30.58
CA HIS A 232 -2.85 -3.42 -29.17
C HIS A 232 -2.36 -4.70 -28.49
N LEU A 233 -1.48 -4.55 -27.49
CA LEU A 233 -0.91 -5.65 -26.71
C LEU A 233 -1.09 -5.40 -25.22
N GLU A 234 -1.86 -6.24 -24.56
CA GLU A 234 -2.12 -6.16 -23.12
C GLU A 234 -1.90 -7.52 -22.44
N MET A 235 -0.88 -7.57 -21.59
CA MET A 235 -0.45 -8.76 -20.85
C MET A 235 -0.35 -8.49 -19.34
N GLN A 236 -0.74 -7.30 -18.90
CA GLN A 236 -0.64 -6.80 -17.53
C GLN A 236 -1.29 -7.76 -16.50
N ALA A 237 -0.85 -7.74 -15.24
CA ALA A 237 -1.40 -8.59 -14.18
C ALA A 237 -1.46 -10.09 -14.53
N ASN A 238 -0.34 -10.65 -14.96
CA ASN A 238 -0.04 -12.07 -15.03
C ASN A 238 1.21 -12.36 -14.17
N ASN A 239 1.81 -13.54 -14.33
CA ASN A 239 3.01 -13.95 -13.64
C ASN A 239 4.11 -14.37 -14.65
N PHE A 240 4.26 -13.55 -15.70
CA PHE A 240 5.32 -13.71 -16.69
C PHE A 240 6.70 -13.48 -16.03
N SER A 241 7.73 -14.06 -16.62
CA SER A 241 9.08 -13.94 -16.09
C SER A 241 10.11 -13.77 -17.20
N GLY A 242 11.33 -13.41 -16.79
CA GLY A 242 12.46 -13.24 -17.68
C GLY A 242 12.43 -11.94 -18.48
N LYS A 243 13.46 -11.79 -19.32
CA LYS A 243 13.73 -10.55 -20.05
C LYS A 243 12.75 -10.31 -21.20
N LEU A 244 12.26 -9.08 -21.30
CA LEU A 244 11.43 -8.65 -22.43
C LEU A 244 12.30 -8.53 -23.69
N THR A 245 12.11 -9.49 -24.61
CA THR A 245 12.95 -9.64 -25.82
C THR A 245 12.15 -9.49 -27.12
N ILE A 246 10.94 -8.95 -27.03
CA ILE A 246 10.11 -8.62 -28.21
C ILE A 246 10.79 -7.48 -28.97
N ASP A 247 11.08 -7.71 -30.25
CA ASP A 247 11.57 -6.68 -31.16
C ASP A 247 10.41 -5.82 -31.67
N PHE A 248 10.03 -4.81 -30.89
CA PHE A 248 8.91 -3.93 -31.24
C PHE A 248 9.16 -3.14 -32.52
N ALA A 249 10.41 -3.03 -33.01
CA ALA A 249 10.71 -2.40 -34.31
C ALA A 249 9.95 -3.06 -35.49
N LYS A 250 9.57 -4.33 -35.35
CA LYS A 250 8.80 -5.07 -36.35
C LYS A 250 7.30 -4.79 -36.29
N LEU A 251 6.79 -4.27 -35.17
CA LEU A 251 5.39 -4.00 -34.91
C LEU A 251 5.03 -2.56 -35.31
N LYS A 252 4.96 -2.31 -36.61
CA LYS A 252 4.81 -0.95 -37.17
C LYS A 252 3.50 -0.25 -36.80
N ASP A 253 2.47 -1.03 -36.51
CA ASP A 253 1.14 -0.50 -36.19
C ASP A 253 0.87 -0.44 -34.67
N ILE A 254 1.85 -0.78 -33.81
CA ILE A 254 1.69 -0.79 -32.35
C ILE A 254 1.32 0.60 -31.80
N ARG A 255 0.28 0.65 -30.97
CA ARG A 255 -0.24 1.88 -30.34
C ARG A 255 -0.24 1.80 -28.83
N VAL A 256 -0.60 0.63 -28.30
CA VAL A 256 -0.72 0.39 -26.86
C VAL A 256 0.09 -0.85 -26.49
N ILE A 257 0.97 -0.66 -25.51
CA ILE A 257 1.69 -1.74 -24.84
C ILE A 257 1.35 -1.62 -23.36
N SER A 258 0.69 -2.63 -22.79
CA SER A 258 0.46 -2.72 -21.35
C SER A 258 0.99 -4.05 -20.83
N LEU A 259 2.03 -3.95 -20.00
CA LEU A 259 2.73 -5.09 -19.42
C LEU A 259 2.84 -4.98 -17.90
N GLY A 260 2.23 -3.98 -17.26
CA GLY A 260 2.39 -3.74 -15.82
C GLY A 260 1.66 -4.71 -14.87
N GLY A 261 1.95 -4.70 -13.58
CA GLY A 261 1.20 -5.49 -12.57
C GLY A 261 0.31 -4.62 -11.67
N TYR A 262 -0.84 -5.09 -11.16
CA TYR A 262 -1.56 -4.34 -10.11
C TYR A 262 -1.11 -4.70 -8.68
N VAL A 263 -0.71 -5.96 -8.45
CA VAL A 263 -0.45 -6.48 -7.09
C VAL A 263 0.95 -7.10 -6.98
N ASN A 264 1.36 -7.88 -7.98
CA ASN A 264 2.70 -8.42 -8.10
C ASN A 264 3.28 -7.99 -9.44
N GLY A 265 4.59 -7.75 -9.48
CA GLY A 265 5.28 -7.42 -10.72
C GLY A 265 4.97 -8.43 -11.81
N ASN A 266 4.54 -7.98 -12.99
CA ASN A 266 4.07 -8.90 -14.04
C ASN A 266 5.23 -9.57 -14.79
N ILE A 267 6.32 -8.83 -15.01
CA ILE A 267 7.55 -9.29 -15.63
C ILE A 267 8.65 -9.15 -14.58
N SER A 268 9.10 -10.29 -14.06
CA SER A 268 10.36 -10.34 -13.31
C SER A 268 11.52 -10.20 -14.31
N GLY A 269 11.95 -8.97 -14.57
CA GLY A 269 13.22 -8.68 -15.24
C GLY A 269 14.37 -9.45 -14.60
N LEU A 270 15.48 -9.62 -15.32
CA LEU A 270 16.64 -10.34 -14.76
C LEU A 270 17.42 -9.47 -13.77
N GLY A 271 17.02 -8.19 -13.59
CA GLY A 271 17.79 -7.20 -12.84
C GLY A 271 19.03 -6.74 -13.60
N GLU A 272 19.10 -7.02 -14.90
CA GLU A 272 20.21 -6.65 -15.77
C GLU A 272 20.05 -5.19 -16.22
N GLY A 273 21.15 -4.43 -16.24
CA GLY A 273 21.12 -2.99 -16.57
C GLY A 273 20.65 -2.63 -17.98
N ASP A 274 20.36 -3.61 -18.83
CA ASP A 274 19.80 -3.44 -20.18
C ASP A 274 18.35 -3.94 -20.30
N ASP A 275 17.66 -4.17 -19.18
CA ASP A 275 16.23 -4.55 -19.15
C ASP A 275 15.34 -3.51 -19.88
N MET A 276 15.74 -2.24 -19.93
CA MET A 276 15.06 -1.17 -20.68
C MET A 276 15.46 -1.05 -22.16
N ARG A 277 16.38 -1.88 -22.66
CA ARG A 277 16.92 -1.77 -24.03
C ARG A 277 15.89 -2.04 -25.12
N PHE A 278 14.77 -2.70 -24.82
CA PHE A 278 13.68 -2.87 -25.79
C PHE A 278 13.09 -1.51 -26.25
N ILE A 279 13.21 -0.45 -25.46
CA ILE A 279 12.84 0.91 -25.88
C ILE A 279 13.63 1.36 -27.12
N ASP A 280 14.89 0.92 -27.26
CA ASP A 280 15.69 1.19 -28.47
C ASP A 280 15.09 0.54 -29.72
N THR A 281 14.28 -0.51 -29.59
CA THR A 281 13.58 -1.12 -30.73
C THR A 281 12.34 -0.31 -31.11
N LEU A 282 11.71 0.39 -30.16
CA LEU A 282 10.55 1.25 -30.42
C LEU A 282 10.91 2.46 -31.30
N LYS A 283 12.19 2.85 -31.41
CA LYS A 283 12.66 3.97 -32.25
C LYS A 283 12.32 3.84 -33.73
N ASN A 284 12.15 2.61 -34.23
CA ASN A 284 11.83 2.36 -35.63
C ASN A 284 10.32 2.31 -35.89
N CYS A 285 9.50 2.26 -34.83
CA CYS A 285 8.06 2.45 -34.95
C CYS A 285 7.74 3.88 -35.37
N SER A 286 8.59 4.87 -35.04
CA SER A 286 8.38 6.28 -35.37
C SER A 286 8.83 6.73 -36.76
N LYS A 287 9.34 5.81 -37.59
CA LYS A 287 9.86 6.13 -38.93
C LYS A 287 8.96 5.58 -40.05
N LEU A 288 8.44 6.54 -40.84
CA LEU A 288 7.82 6.48 -42.18
C LEU A 288 6.29 6.32 -42.30
N GLY A 289 5.67 7.37 -42.86
CA GLY A 289 4.79 7.22 -44.03
C GLY A 289 3.47 7.98 -44.00
N LEU A 290 3.44 9.18 -44.58
CA LEU A 290 2.21 9.85 -45.04
C LEU A 290 1.41 8.94 -46.00
N CYS A 291 0.47 8.14 -45.49
CA CYS A 291 -0.49 7.43 -46.32
C CYS A 291 -1.81 8.20 -46.38
N ARG A 292 -2.08 8.78 -47.56
CA ARG A 292 -3.33 9.45 -47.92
C ARG A 292 -4.52 8.46 -48.00
N ARG A 293 -5.63 8.89 -47.38
CA ARG A 293 -7.06 8.63 -47.70
C ARG A 293 -7.51 7.19 -48.06
N ASN A 294 -8.30 6.60 -47.15
CA ASN A 294 -9.44 5.74 -47.50
C ASN A 294 -10.61 6.00 -46.50
N PRO A 295 -11.89 6.06 -46.92
CA PRO A 295 -12.93 6.79 -46.18
C PRO A 295 -13.84 5.94 -45.25
N PHE A 296 -13.37 4.81 -44.69
CA PHE A 296 -14.17 4.02 -43.72
C PHE A 296 -13.41 3.49 -42.50
N HIS A 297 -12.16 3.90 -42.29
CA HIS A 297 -11.48 3.78 -41.00
C HIS A 297 -11.06 5.18 -40.58
N HIS A 298 -11.33 5.57 -39.33
CA HIS A 298 -10.83 6.82 -38.77
C HIS A 298 -9.30 6.78 -38.79
N GLY A 299 -8.75 7.37 -39.85
CA GLY A 299 -7.34 7.29 -40.21
C GLY A 299 -6.51 8.32 -39.46
N GLN A 300 -5.60 7.82 -38.63
CA GLN A 300 -4.25 8.33 -38.42
C GLN A 300 -3.36 7.11 -38.08
N LEU A 301 -2.67 6.59 -39.08
CA LEU A 301 -1.48 5.72 -38.98
C LEU A 301 -0.31 6.66 -38.59
N GLN A 302 0.66 6.40 -37.71
CA GLN A 302 1.28 5.22 -37.08
C GLN A 302 2.03 5.73 -35.82
N ASN A 303 2.37 4.87 -34.85
CA ASN A 303 3.29 5.01 -33.68
C ASN A 303 2.63 4.74 -32.31
N LEU A 304 3.47 4.36 -31.34
CA LEU A 304 3.14 4.12 -29.93
C LEU A 304 2.58 5.40 -29.27
N GLN A 305 1.41 5.28 -28.65
CA GLN A 305 0.70 6.35 -27.97
C GLN A 305 0.68 6.15 -26.46
N SER A 306 0.59 4.89 -26.01
CA SER A 306 0.54 4.57 -24.59
C SER A 306 1.47 3.41 -24.28
N ALA A 307 2.34 3.60 -23.29
CA ALA A 307 3.23 2.58 -22.76
C ALA A 307 3.03 2.48 -21.25
N HIS A 308 2.42 1.37 -20.81
CA HIS A 308 2.14 1.07 -19.41
C HIS A 308 3.00 -0.11 -18.97
N LEU A 309 4.12 0.21 -18.32
CA LEU A 309 5.15 -0.73 -17.90
C LEU A 309 5.34 -0.71 -16.38
N TYR A 310 4.38 -0.13 -15.65
CA TYR A 310 4.43 0.03 -14.20
C TYR A 310 4.44 -1.30 -13.45
N ASN A 311 4.94 -1.31 -12.22
CA ASN A 311 4.95 -2.49 -11.34
C ASN A 311 5.50 -3.71 -12.08
N ASN A 312 6.77 -3.59 -12.48
CA ASN A 312 7.60 -4.66 -13.03
C ASN A 312 8.95 -4.62 -12.31
N GLN A 313 9.87 -5.51 -12.69
CA GLN A 313 11.24 -5.49 -12.16
C GLN A 313 12.23 -4.94 -13.18
N PHE A 314 11.83 -3.98 -14.02
CA PHE A 314 12.77 -3.35 -14.95
C PHE A 314 13.82 -2.54 -14.19
N SER A 315 15.09 -2.74 -14.53
CA SER A 315 16.23 -2.00 -13.96
C SER A 315 17.03 -1.26 -15.03
N GLY A 316 18.05 -0.52 -14.60
CA GLY A 316 18.88 0.30 -15.47
C GLY A 316 18.29 1.68 -15.76
N ALA A 317 18.95 2.43 -16.63
CA ALA A 317 18.56 3.80 -16.97
C ALA A 317 17.43 3.83 -18.00
N ILE A 318 16.58 4.86 -17.93
CA ILE A 318 15.64 5.18 -19.02
C ILE A 318 16.46 5.64 -20.23
N PRO A 319 16.44 4.94 -21.38
CA PRO A 319 17.28 5.31 -22.52
C PRO A 319 16.86 6.63 -23.16
N ASP A 320 17.82 7.42 -23.63
CA ASP A 320 17.57 8.66 -24.37
C ASP A 320 16.72 8.44 -25.64
N SER A 321 16.69 7.21 -26.17
CA SER A 321 15.86 6.83 -27.31
C SER A 321 14.36 6.97 -27.04
N ILE A 322 13.92 7.09 -25.78
CA ILE A 322 12.53 7.41 -25.42
C ILE A 322 12.04 8.71 -26.09
N GLY A 323 12.93 9.70 -26.26
CA GLY A 323 12.61 10.95 -26.95
C GLY A 323 12.25 10.79 -28.44
N ASN A 324 12.57 9.65 -29.05
CA ASN A 324 12.16 9.37 -30.43
C ASN A 324 10.68 8.98 -30.55
N LEU A 325 9.98 8.76 -29.44
CA LEU A 325 8.56 8.42 -29.38
C LEU A 325 7.70 9.70 -29.38
N SER A 326 7.82 10.53 -30.42
CA SER A 326 7.20 11.86 -30.48
C SER A 326 5.66 11.87 -30.46
N LEU A 327 5.01 10.73 -30.69
CA LEU A 327 3.55 10.58 -30.59
C LEU A 327 3.08 9.99 -29.26
N LEU A 328 3.98 9.74 -28.32
CA LEU A 328 3.64 9.24 -26.99
C LEU A 328 2.77 10.25 -26.26
N ILE A 329 1.64 9.76 -25.75
CA ILE A 329 0.61 10.52 -25.04
C ILE A 329 0.67 10.20 -23.55
N ASP A 330 0.88 8.93 -23.22
CA ASP A 330 0.88 8.42 -21.86
C ASP A 330 2.05 7.46 -21.65
N LEU A 331 2.88 7.76 -20.64
CA LEU A 331 4.01 6.94 -20.24
C LEU A 331 3.93 6.66 -18.75
N ASP A 332 3.82 5.38 -18.41
CA ASP A 332 3.84 4.91 -17.03
C ASP A 332 4.94 3.86 -16.84
N LEU A 333 5.98 4.25 -16.11
CA LEU A 333 7.10 3.41 -15.71
C LEU A 333 7.18 3.27 -14.16
N SER A 334 6.09 3.60 -13.45
CA SER A 334 6.09 3.63 -11.99
C SER A 334 6.35 2.24 -11.37
N SER A 335 6.81 2.20 -10.12
CA SER A 335 7.04 0.94 -9.38
C SER A 335 7.96 -0.03 -10.12
N ASN A 336 9.16 0.42 -10.47
CA ASN A 336 10.22 -0.39 -11.07
C ASN A 336 11.55 -0.17 -10.33
N GLY A 337 12.62 -0.80 -10.80
CA GLY A 337 13.99 -0.60 -10.32
C GLY A 337 14.79 0.37 -11.18
N LEU A 338 14.17 1.35 -11.83
CA LEU A 338 14.85 2.25 -12.78
C LEU A 338 15.80 3.20 -12.04
N GLU A 339 17.00 3.37 -12.59
CA GLU A 339 18.11 4.11 -11.98
C GLU A 339 18.57 5.27 -12.88
N SER A 340 19.60 6.01 -12.44
CA SER A 340 20.17 7.16 -13.17
C SER A 340 19.19 8.33 -13.30
N HIS A 341 19.37 9.17 -14.31
CA HIS A 341 18.70 10.46 -14.45
C HIS A 341 17.47 10.36 -15.37
N ILE A 342 16.52 11.25 -15.17
CA ILE A 342 15.43 11.46 -16.14
C ILE A 342 16.03 12.02 -17.44
N PRO A 343 15.85 11.36 -18.61
CA PRO A 343 16.49 11.78 -19.85
C PRO A 343 15.90 13.09 -20.38
N THR A 344 16.77 14.01 -20.80
CA THR A 344 16.37 15.32 -21.37
C THR A 344 15.62 15.15 -22.70
N SER A 345 15.83 14.03 -23.39
CA SER A 345 15.20 13.73 -24.67
C SER A 345 13.67 13.60 -24.60
N LEU A 346 13.08 13.43 -23.40
CA LEU A 346 11.63 13.48 -23.17
C LEU A 346 11.00 14.79 -23.66
N GLU A 347 11.78 15.85 -23.80
CA GLU A 347 11.34 17.12 -24.42
C GLU A 347 10.77 16.94 -25.83
N ASN A 348 11.23 15.92 -26.55
CA ASN A 348 10.78 15.63 -27.91
C ASN A 348 9.41 14.94 -27.95
N CYS A 349 8.88 14.50 -26.80
CA CYS A 349 7.56 13.88 -26.68
C CYS A 349 6.46 14.94 -26.57
N HIS A 350 6.30 15.78 -27.60
CA HIS A 350 5.42 16.94 -27.62
C HIS A 350 3.91 16.65 -27.49
N ARG A 351 3.50 15.37 -27.45
CA ARG A 351 2.11 14.95 -27.22
C ARG A 351 1.90 14.32 -25.85
N LEU A 352 2.95 14.25 -25.03
CA LEU A 352 2.91 13.63 -23.72
C LEU A 352 2.03 14.46 -22.80
N ILE A 353 0.92 13.87 -22.37
CA ILE A 353 -0.09 14.48 -21.50
C ILE A 353 0.10 14.00 -20.06
N GLN A 354 0.60 12.78 -19.89
CA GLN A 354 0.80 12.12 -18.62
C GLN A 354 2.17 11.44 -18.56
N LEU A 355 2.88 11.65 -17.46
CA LEU A 355 4.15 10.99 -17.16
C LEU A 355 4.14 10.50 -15.70
N GLN A 356 4.26 9.19 -15.52
CA GLN A 356 4.36 8.55 -14.21
C GLN A 356 5.68 7.78 -14.09
N LEU A 357 6.55 8.25 -13.19
CA LEU A 357 7.86 7.66 -12.89
C LEU A 357 8.02 7.32 -11.39
N ALA A 358 6.91 7.34 -10.64
CA ALA A 358 6.91 7.17 -9.19
C ALA A 358 7.51 5.83 -8.75
N HIS A 359 8.01 5.74 -7.52
CA HIS A 359 8.54 4.49 -6.94
C HIS A 359 9.63 3.86 -7.82
N ASN A 360 10.72 4.60 -8.05
CA ASN A 360 11.91 4.12 -8.74
C ASN A 360 13.16 4.58 -7.96
N LYS A 361 14.36 4.37 -8.51
CA LYS A 361 15.64 4.83 -7.96
C LYS A 361 16.23 5.98 -8.78
N LEU A 362 15.40 6.76 -9.47
CA LEU A 362 15.87 7.86 -10.32
C LEU A 362 16.55 8.93 -9.46
N SER A 363 17.66 9.46 -9.95
CA SER A 363 18.56 10.36 -9.23
C SER A 363 18.87 11.60 -10.06
N GLY A 364 19.53 12.57 -9.44
CA GLY A 364 19.92 13.82 -10.12
C GLY A 364 18.76 14.82 -10.21
N LYS A 365 18.93 15.82 -11.08
CA LYS A 365 18.02 16.97 -11.16
C LYS A 365 16.82 16.68 -12.05
N ILE A 366 15.67 17.28 -11.73
CA ILE A 366 14.55 17.32 -12.68
C ILE A 366 14.97 18.17 -13.90
N PRO A 367 14.97 17.62 -15.13
CA PRO A 367 15.37 18.38 -16.31
C PRO A 367 14.46 19.57 -16.56
N LYS A 368 15.04 20.76 -16.79
CA LYS A 368 14.27 21.96 -17.20
C LYS A 368 13.40 21.69 -18.42
N GLN A 369 13.87 20.81 -19.29
CA GLN A 369 13.20 20.42 -20.52
C GLN A 369 11.90 19.65 -20.29
N LEU A 370 11.84 18.88 -19.20
CA LEU A 370 10.63 18.16 -18.82
C LEU A 370 9.58 19.13 -18.24
N VAL A 371 10.00 19.99 -17.31
CA VAL A 371 9.07 20.93 -16.63
C VAL A 371 8.65 22.12 -17.51
N GLN A 372 9.21 22.26 -18.72
CA GLN A 372 8.72 23.22 -19.73
C GLN A 372 7.79 22.60 -20.77
N LEU A 373 7.54 21.29 -20.71
CA LEU A 373 6.77 20.55 -21.70
C LEU A 373 5.26 20.83 -21.52
N SER A 374 4.77 21.89 -22.17
CA SER A 374 3.39 22.39 -22.03
C SER A 374 2.29 21.43 -22.50
N SER A 375 2.65 20.31 -23.13
CA SER A 375 1.70 19.24 -23.46
C SER A 375 1.24 18.46 -22.22
N LEU A 376 2.04 18.44 -21.14
CA LEU A 376 1.68 17.81 -19.88
C LEU A 376 0.46 18.53 -19.28
N ALA A 377 -0.65 17.80 -19.21
CA ALA A 377 -1.94 18.36 -18.80
C ALA A 377 -2.64 17.51 -17.73
N VAL A 378 -2.34 16.22 -17.62
CA VAL A 378 -3.03 15.35 -16.67
C VAL A 378 -2.19 15.17 -15.42
N VAL A 379 -1.12 14.37 -15.49
CA VAL A 379 -0.32 14.00 -14.30
C VAL A 379 1.16 14.09 -14.64
N LEU A 380 1.93 14.70 -13.74
CA LEU A 380 3.37 14.55 -13.63
C LEU A 380 3.65 13.98 -12.24
N ASN A 381 3.96 12.68 -12.18
CA ASN A 381 4.25 12.00 -10.93
C ASN A 381 5.70 11.49 -10.93
N LEU A 382 6.53 12.10 -10.08
CA LEU A 382 7.93 11.76 -9.86
C LEU A 382 8.21 11.32 -8.41
N SER A 383 7.17 11.00 -7.63
CA SER A 383 7.31 10.72 -6.20
C SER A 383 8.10 9.45 -5.90
N GLN A 384 8.63 9.34 -4.68
CA GLN A 384 9.39 8.17 -4.22
C GLN A 384 10.56 7.83 -5.15
N ASN A 385 11.48 8.78 -5.30
CA ASN A 385 12.72 8.67 -6.05
C ASN A 385 13.86 9.35 -5.26
N ASN A 386 15.06 9.42 -5.84
CA ASN A 386 16.24 10.06 -5.26
C ASN A 386 16.56 11.40 -5.97
N LEU A 387 15.55 12.15 -6.42
CA LEU A 387 15.75 13.41 -7.14
C LEU A 387 16.30 14.50 -6.20
N ILE A 388 17.21 15.31 -6.70
CA ILE A 388 17.93 16.34 -5.93
C ILE A 388 17.75 17.73 -6.57
N ASP A 389 18.30 18.75 -5.90
CA ASP A 389 18.31 20.16 -6.34
C ASP A 389 16.91 20.80 -6.23
N SER A 390 16.81 22.06 -6.63
CA SER A 390 15.61 22.88 -6.52
C SER A 390 14.60 22.67 -7.64
N LEU A 391 13.32 22.85 -7.31
CA LEU A 391 12.25 22.91 -8.32
C LEU A 391 12.40 24.20 -9.14
N LEU A 392 12.64 24.03 -10.44
CA LEU A 392 12.94 25.13 -11.37
C LEU A 392 11.72 26.03 -11.65
N ILE A 393 11.97 27.31 -11.94
CA ILE A 393 10.92 28.30 -12.22
C ILE A 393 10.08 27.94 -13.46
N GLU A 394 10.62 27.15 -14.39
CA GLU A 394 9.94 26.71 -15.60
C GLU A 394 8.69 25.86 -15.31
N VAL A 395 8.53 25.31 -14.09
CA VAL A 395 7.32 24.57 -13.70
C VAL A 395 6.03 25.35 -13.95
N GLY A 396 6.06 26.69 -13.85
CA GLY A 396 4.93 27.56 -14.15
C GLY A 396 4.46 27.55 -15.61
N LYS A 397 5.22 26.93 -16.52
CA LYS A 397 4.79 26.69 -17.92
C LYS A 397 3.77 25.56 -18.02
N LEU A 398 3.64 24.68 -17.02
CA LEU A 398 2.71 23.55 -16.99
C LEU A 398 1.29 23.99 -16.61
N LYS A 399 0.77 25.02 -17.29
CA LYS A 399 -0.51 25.68 -16.95
C LYS A 399 -1.72 24.77 -17.01
N MET A 400 -1.64 23.73 -17.85
CA MET A 400 -2.71 22.77 -18.04
C MET A 400 -2.65 21.59 -17.08
N LEU A 401 -1.57 21.43 -16.31
CA LEU A 401 -1.36 20.27 -15.46
C LEU A 401 -2.39 20.19 -14.34
N SER A 402 -3.03 19.03 -14.20
CA SER A 402 -4.04 18.76 -13.16
C SER A 402 -3.42 18.19 -11.89
N ALA A 403 -2.40 17.35 -11.97
CA ALA A 403 -1.75 16.75 -10.80
C ALA A 403 -0.23 16.82 -10.89
N LEU A 404 0.39 17.33 -9.84
CA LEU A 404 1.84 17.34 -9.63
C LEU A 404 2.20 16.63 -8.33
N ASP A 405 2.92 15.52 -8.44
CA ASP A 405 3.41 14.78 -7.28
C ASP A 405 4.94 14.66 -7.36
N LEU A 406 5.61 15.29 -6.39
CA LEU A 406 7.06 15.27 -6.22
C LEU A 406 7.44 14.71 -4.84
N SER A 407 6.53 14.02 -4.15
CA SER A 407 6.74 13.62 -2.77
C SER A 407 7.91 12.65 -2.60
N ASP A 408 8.45 12.58 -1.38
CA ASP A 408 9.41 11.58 -0.95
C ASP A 408 10.62 11.51 -1.91
N ASN A 409 11.28 12.66 -2.04
CA ASN A 409 12.49 12.87 -2.82
C ASN A 409 13.49 13.67 -1.98
N ASN A 410 14.62 14.07 -2.56
CA ASN A 410 15.65 14.86 -1.90
C ASN A 410 15.74 16.29 -2.49
N LEU A 411 14.61 16.83 -2.96
CA LEU A 411 14.52 18.18 -3.53
C LEU A 411 14.73 19.24 -2.45
N SER A 412 15.38 20.35 -2.79
CA SER A 412 15.73 21.40 -1.82
C SER A 412 15.50 22.81 -2.35
N GLY A 413 15.89 23.83 -1.59
CA GLY A 413 15.67 25.24 -1.97
C GLY A 413 14.22 25.69 -1.75
N ASN A 414 13.86 26.84 -2.32
CA ASN A 414 12.55 27.44 -2.09
C ASN A 414 11.51 26.91 -3.10
N ILE A 415 10.24 26.85 -2.69
CA ILE A 415 9.13 26.64 -3.64
C ILE A 415 9.08 27.85 -4.60
N PRO A 416 9.20 27.67 -5.92
CA PRO A 416 9.22 28.79 -6.86
C PRO A 416 7.85 29.47 -6.94
N SER A 417 7.83 30.81 -6.98
CA SER A 417 6.60 31.58 -7.09
C SER A 417 5.83 31.30 -8.39
N SER A 418 6.54 30.90 -9.46
CA SER A 418 5.95 30.51 -10.74
C SER A 418 5.09 29.24 -10.67
N LEU A 419 5.20 28.42 -9.62
CA LEU A 419 4.27 27.30 -9.41
C LEU A 419 2.82 27.77 -9.35
N GLY A 420 2.58 29.00 -8.88
CA GLY A 420 1.26 29.64 -8.88
C GLY A 420 0.64 29.82 -10.28
N ASP A 421 1.45 29.77 -11.35
CA ASP A 421 0.95 29.88 -12.73
C ASP A 421 0.30 28.58 -13.23
N CYS A 422 0.44 27.47 -12.50
CA CYS A 422 -0.20 26.18 -12.78
C CYS A 422 -1.69 26.19 -12.36
N THR A 423 -2.48 27.04 -13.00
CA THR A 423 -3.87 27.35 -12.60
C THR A 423 -4.85 26.18 -12.68
N SER A 424 -4.51 25.11 -13.40
CA SER A 424 -5.35 23.91 -13.56
C SER A 424 -5.09 22.84 -12.51
N LEU A 425 -4.11 23.02 -11.62
CA LEU A 425 -3.78 22.02 -10.60
C LEU A 425 -4.96 21.80 -9.65
N SER A 426 -5.26 20.52 -9.43
CA SER A 426 -6.20 20.00 -8.45
C SER A 426 -5.50 19.20 -7.35
N PHE A 427 -4.36 18.58 -7.66
CA PHE A 427 -3.54 17.82 -6.71
C PHE A 427 -2.10 18.34 -6.71
N LEU A 428 -1.57 18.62 -5.52
CA LEU A 428 -0.19 19.06 -5.33
C LEU A 428 0.40 18.38 -4.09
N SER A 429 1.44 17.58 -4.29
CA SER A 429 2.20 16.97 -3.19
C SER A 429 3.69 17.28 -3.36
N LEU A 430 4.25 17.95 -2.35
CA LEU A 430 5.69 18.22 -2.18
C LEU A 430 6.23 17.55 -0.90
N LYS A 431 5.43 16.66 -0.29
CA LYS A 431 5.72 15.99 0.97
C LYS A 431 7.11 15.34 0.99
N GLY A 432 7.77 15.30 2.14
CA GLY A 432 8.95 14.43 2.34
C GLY A 432 10.12 14.85 1.46
N ASN A 433 10.45 16.15 1.48
CA ASN A 433 11.58 16.73 0.77
C ASN A 433 12.37 17.66 1.72
N SER A 434 13.30 18.44 1.19
CA SER A 434 14.08 19.45 1.92
C SER A 434 13.76 20.88 1.45
N PHE A 435 12.53 21.16 1.03
CA PHE A 435 12.11 22.51 0.66
C PHE A 435 12.18 23.44 1.87
N GLN A 436 12.64 24.68 1.65
CA GLN A 436 12.84 25.68 2.70
C GLN A 436 12.21 27.03 2.34
N GLY A 437 12.26 27.96 3.29
CA GLY A 437 11.72 29.31 3.12
C GLY A 437 10.19 29.34 3.19
N ILE A 438 9.61 30.46 2.77
CA ILE A 438 8.16 30.71 2.90
C ILE A 438 7.37 30.07 1.75
N VAL A 439 6.13 29.68 2.04
CA VAL A 439 5.15 29.31 1.01
C VAL A 439 4.79 30.56 0.18
N PRO A 440 5.04 30.60 -1.14
CA PRO A 440 4.82 31.81 -1.94
C PRO A 440 3.36 32.26 -1.99
N SER A 441 3.12 33.56 -1.86
CA SER A 441 1.76 34.13 -1.95
C SER A 441 1.13 33.97 -3.33
N SER A 442 1.92 33.75 -4.38
CA SER A 442 1.44 33.48 -5.74
C SER A 442 0.64 32.18 -5.88
N LEU A 443 0.77 31.24 -4.93
CA LEU A 443 -0.02 30.01 -4.91
C LEU A 443 -1.53 30.27 -4.75
N THR A 444 -1.95 31.49 -4.36
CA THR A 444 -3.35 31.98 -4.39
C THR A 444 -4.01 31.91 -5.78
N SER A 445 -3.23 31.73 -6.84
CA SER A 445 -3.73 31.59 -8.20
C SER A 445 -4.22 30.17 -8.54
N MET A 446 -3.80 29.14 -7.79
CA MET A 446 -4.09 27.72 -8.09
C MET A 446 -5.44 27.26 -7.50
N ARG A 447 -6.53 27.94 -7.89
CA ARG A 447 -7.87 27.81 -7.27
C ARG A 447 -8.50 26.41 -7.32
N GLY A 448 -7.99 25.50 -8.15
CA GLY A 448 -8.49 24.14 -8.27
C GLY A 448 -7.94 23.15 -7.26
N VAL A 449 -6.90 23.51 -6.49
CA VAL A 449 -6.22 22.58 -5.59
C VAL A 449 -7.15 22.15 -4.45
N GLU A 450 -7.34 20.85 -4.30
CA GLU A 450 -8.20 20.26 -3.27
C GLU A 450 -7.38 19.69 -2.10
N ILE A 451 -6.22 19.09 -2.38
CA ILE A 451 -5.39 18.40 -1.39
C ILE A 451 -3.93 18.83 -1.55
N PRO A 452 -3.51 19.96 -0.94
CA PRO A 452 -2.10 20.31 -0.86
C PRO A 452 -1.41 19.57 0.30
N ASP A 453 -0.38 18.78 -0.02
CA ASP A 453 0.50 18.17 0.98
C ASP A 453 1.92 18.79 0.88
N LEU A 454 2.26 19.60 1.88
CA LEU A 454 3.56 20.25 2.05
C LEU A 454 4.34 19.70 3.25
N SER A 455 3.88 18.58 3.83
CA SER A 455 4.42 18.05 5.08
C SER A 455 5.85 17.51 4.95
N HIS A 456 6.54 17.34 6.08
CA HIS A 456 7.90 16.80 6.12
C HIS A 456 8.86 17.57 5.20
N ASN A 457 8.99 18.86 5.44
CA ASN A 457 9.92 19.76 4.77
C ASN A 457 10.55 20.71 5.80
N ASN A 458 11.32 21.70 5.35
CA ASN A 458 11.94 22.72 6.17
C ASN A 458 11.34 24.12 5.90
N LEU A 459 10.04 24.17 5.55
CA LEU A 459 9.33 25.41 5.24
C LEU A 459 9.13 26.24 6.49
N SER A 460 9.23 27.56 6.36
CA SER A 460 9.17 28.51 7.48
C SER A 460 8.25 29.70 7.20
N GLY A 461 8.14 30.61 8.17
CA GLY A 461 7.24 31.75 8.13
C GLY A 461 5.81 31.40 8.54
N GLN A 462 4.88 32.34 8.30
CA GLN A 462 3.48 32.18 8.69
C GLN A 462 2.71 31.33 7.68
N ILE A 463 1.69 30.60 8.16
CA ILE A 463 0.72 29.91 7.29
C ILE A 463 0.01 30.97 6.42
N PRO A 464 0.06 30.87 5.08
CA PRO A 464 -0.49 31.92 4.22
C PRO A 464 -2.01 32.08 4.35
N GLN A 465 -2.47 33.30 4.64
CA GLN A 465 -3.90 33.62 4.81
C GLN A 465 -4.77 33.29 3.59
N PHE A 466 -4.21 33.21 2.38
CA PHE A 466 -5.01 32.84 1.21
C PHE A 466 -5.59 31.43 1.34
N MET A 467 -4.97 30.54 2.14
CA MET A 467 -5.45 29.17 2.36
C MET A 467 -6.83 29.12 3.04
N GLU A 468 -7.22 30.16 3.79
CA GLU A 468 -8.56 30.28 4.39
C GLU A 468 -9.67 30.44 3.33
N ARG A 469 -9.32 30.94 2.13
CA ARG A 469 -10.30 31.28 1.09
C ARG A 469 -10.60 30.12 0.14
N PHE A 470 -9.82 29.05 0.23
CA PHE A 470 -9.90 27.91 -0.68
C PHE A 470 -10.78 26.82 -0.06
N SER A 471 -11.48 26.08 -0.92
CA SER A 471 -12.30 24.93 -0.52
C SER A 471 -11.47 23.65 -0.55
N PHE A 472 -10.39 23.60 0.24
CA PHE A 472 -9.58 22.40 0.37
C PHE A 472 -10.38 21.27 1.02
N VAL A 473 -10.15 20.05 0.56
CA VAL A 473 -10.65 18.82 1.18
C VAL A 473 -9.79 18.47 2.40
N TYR A 474 -8.47 18.58 2.25
CA TYR A 474 -7.51 18.33 3.32
C TYR A 474 -6.21 19.10 3.09
N VAL A 475 -5.64 19.71 4.13
CA VAL A 475 -4.37 20.44 4.05
C VAL A 475 -3.34 19.85 5.00
N ASN A 476 -2.19 19.42 4.49
CA ASN A 476 -1.13 18.88 5.33
C ASN A 476 0.10 19.80 5.35
N LEU A 477 0.35 20.43 6.50
CA LEU A 477 1.50 21.32 6.77
C LEU A 477 2.41 20.77 7.86
N SER A 478 2.19 19.54 8.33
CA SER A 478 2.90 18.96 9.47
C SER A 478 4.40 18.79 9.20
N PHE A 479 5.20 18.76 10.27
CA PHE A 479 6.64 18.53 10.24
C PHE A 479 7.35 19.51 9.32
N ASN A 480 7.17 20.80 9.61
CA ASN A 480 7.85 21.95 9.03
C ASN A 480 8.34 22.87 10.16
N ASP A 481 8.75 24.08 9.82
CA ASP A 481 9.18 25.13 10.73
C ASP A 481 8.28 26.38 10.65
N PHE A 482 6.97 26.19 10.42
CA PHE A 482 5.99 27.28 10.41
C PHE A 482 5.86 27.95 11.78
N GLU A 483 5.59 29.25 11.77
CA GLU A 483 5.49 30.08 12.97
C GLU A 483 4.25 30.99 12.97
N GLY A 484 3.87 31.46 14.16
CA GLY A 484 2.76 32.40 14.32
C GLY A 484 1.40 31.72 14.52
N GLU A 485 0.34 32.50 14.38
CA GLU A 485 -1.02 32.05 14.67
C GLU A 485 -1.55 31.10 13.57
N VAL A 486 -2.13 29.98 13.98
CA VAL A 486 -2.85 29.08 13.06
C VAL A 486 -4.19 29.72 12.67
N PRO A 487 -4.49 29.86 11.37
CA PRO A 487 -5.78 30.36 10.90
C PRO A 487 -6.97 29.56 11.47
N VAL A 488 -8.16 30.16 11.53
CA VAL A 488 -9.39 29.51 12.06
C VAL A 488 -10.56 29.54 11.09
N LEU A 489 -10.36 30.08 9.88
CA LEU A 489 -11.37 30.19 8.83
C LEU A 489 -11.10 29.18 7.70
N GLY A 490 -12.14 28.89 6.91
CA GLY A 490 -12.05 27.97 5.79
C GLY A 490 -11.77 26.53 6.24
N VAL A 491 -10.78 25.88 5.61
CA VAL A 491 -10.35 24.51 5.98
C VAL A 491 -9.91 24.43 7.44
N PHE A 492 -9.35 25.51 7.99
CA PHE A 492 -8.85 25.53 9.35
C PHE A 492 -9.94 25.67 10.43
N ALA A 493 -11.20 25.80 10.03
CA ALA A 493 -12.35 25.74 10.94
C ALA A 493 -12.71 24.31 11.36
N ASN A 494 -12.13 23.29 10.72
CA ASN A 494 -12.39 21.88 11.00
C ASN A 494 -11.06 21.16 11.30
N ALA A 495 -10.83 20.76 12.56
CA ALA A 495 -9.57 20.15 12.99
C ALA A 495 -9.24 18.83 12.27
N SER A 496 -10.23 18.12 11.72
CA SER A 496 -9.99 16.90 10.92
C SER A 496 -9.64 17.18 9.45
N ALA A 497 -9.75 18.44 9.00
CA ALA A 497 -9.51 18.82 7.60
C ALA A 497 -8.09 19.40 7.37
N PHE A 498 -7.25 19.47 8.41
CA PHE A 498 -5.85 19.87 8.25
C PHE A 498 -4.94 19.27 9.31
N SER A 499 -3.63 19.26 9.04
CA SER A 499 -2.60 18.92 10.02
C SER A 499 -1.48 19.95 10.03
N VAL A 500 -1.13 20.43 11.22
CA VAL A 500 -0.01 21.35 11.49
C VAL A 500 0.98 20.77 12.52
N MET A 501 0.83 19.48 12.83
CA MET A 501 1.64 18.77 13.83
C MET A 501 3.15 18.94 13.58
N GLY A 502 3.97 19.00 14.63
CA GLY A 502 5.44 19.08 14.50
C GLY A 502 6.00 20.47 14.19
N ASN A 503 5.15 21.49 13.96
CA ASN A 503 5.58 22.89 13.85
C ASN A 503 5.64 23.55 15.23
N ILE A 504 6.81 23.58 15.85
CA ILE A 504 6.98 23.99 17.26
C ILE A 504 6.78 25.49 17.53
N ARG A 505 6.78 26.33 16.49
CA ARG A 505 6.65 27.79 16.60
C ARG A 505 5.23 28.30 16.33
N LEU A 506 4.27 27.39 16.12
CA LEU A 506 2.86 27.74 15.97
C LEU A 506 2.18 27.99 17.32
N CYS A 507 1.20 28.88 17.31
CA CYS A 507 0.38 29.24 18.47
C CYS A 507 -1.08 29.49 18.04
N GLY A 508 -2.01 29.56 18.99
CA GLY A 508 -3.42 29.86 18.73
C GLY A 508 -4.16 28.77 17.93
N GLY A 509 -5.08 29.17 17.06
CA GLY A 509 -5.92 28.24 16.28
C GLY A 509 -7.09 27.64 17.06
N LEU A 510 -7.62 26.51 16.58
CA LEU A 510 -8.68 25.75 17.26
C LEU A 510 -8.15 25.18 18.59
N ALA A 511 -8.96 25.27 19.66
CA ALA A 511 -8.60 24.75 20.98
C ALA A 511 -8.26 23.24 20.96
N GLU A 512 -8.88 22.50 20.04
CA GLU A 512 -8.64 21.06 19.80
C GLU A 512 -7.19 20.74 19.37
N LEU A 513 -6.43 21.72 18.87
CA LEU A 513 -5.03 21.53 18.45
C LEU A 513 -4.03 21.51 19.61
N GLY A 514 -4.44 21.94 20.82
CA GLY A 514 -3.55 21.99 21.99
C GLY A 514 -2.35 22.95 21.86
N LEU A 515 -2.39 23.91 20.94
CA LEU A 515 -1.30 24.86 20.70
C LEU A 515 -1.23 25.94 21.81
N PRO A 516 -0.03 26.47 22.12
CA PRO A 516 0.12 27.54 23.11
C PRO A 516 -0.59 28.82 22.66
N GLU A 517 -1.05 29.64 23.61
CA GLU A 517 -1.59 30.97 23.28
C GLU A 517 -0.52 31.87 22.66
N CYS A 518 -0.89 32.61 21.60
CA CYS A 518 0.03 33.56 20.98
C CYS A 518 0.35 34.70 21.94
N LYS A 519 1.65 34.94 22.18
CA LYS A 519 2.11 36.05 23.02
C LYS A 519 1.80 37.37 22.31
N THR A 520 0.74 38.06 22.72
CA THR A 520 0.55 39.45 22.35
C THR A 520 1.61 40.28 23.06
N GLU A 521 2.60 40.80 22.33
CA GLU A 521 3.47 41.85 22.86
C GLU A 521 2.64 43.11 23.12
N LYS A 522 2.07 43.21 24.32
CA LYS A 522 1.74 44.51 24.89
C LYS A 522 3.08 45.13 25.26
N HIS A 523 3.53 46.12 24.51
CA HIS A 523 4.58 47.02 24.95
C HIS A 523 4.19 47.69 26.28
N GLN A 524 4.47 47.02 27.40
CA GLN A 524 4.59 47.69 28.68
C GLN A 524 6.05 48.09 28.84
N LYS A 525 6.27 49.41 28.84
CA LYS A 525 7.56 50.04 29.10
C LYS A 525 8.19 49.43 30.36
N GLU A 526 9.37 48.85 30.21
CA GLU A 526 10.12 48.29 31.33
C GLU A 526 10.49 49.38 32.35
N PHE A 527 10.21 49.12 33.63
CA PHE A 527 10.75 49.85 34.77
C PHE A 527 12.10 49.22 35.17
N PRO A 528 13.14 50.00 35.50
CA PRO A 528 14.49 49.45 35.66
C PRO A 528 14.68 48.71 37.00
N LEU A 529 15.27 47.52 36.91
CA LEU A 529 15.57 46.54 37.98
C LEU A 529 16.41 47.06 39.18
N SER A 530 16.90 48.30 39.16
CA SER A 530 17.77 48.85 40.22
C SER A 530 17.05 48.97 41.59
N ILE A 531 15.72 49.15 41.58
CA ILE A 531 14.94 49.34 42.82
C ILE A 531 14.75 48.02 43.59
N ILE A 532 14.73 46.89 42.90
CA ILE A 532 14.51 45.56 43.50
C ILE A 532 15.73 45.12 44.33
N PHE A 533 16.94 45.49 43.89
CA PHE A 533 18.18 45.12 44.58
C PHE A 533 18.30 45.80 45.96
N PHE A 534 17.88 47.07 46.07
CA PHE A 534 17.88 47.80 47.34
C PHE A 534 16.84 47.28 48.33
N ILE A 535 15.67 46.83 47.85
CA ILE A 535 14.62 46.27 48.70
C ILE A 535 15.02 44.88 49.23
N ILE A 536 15.66 44.04 48.40
CA ILE A 536 16.14 42.72 48.79
C ILE A 536 17.32 42.83 49.79
N ALA A 537 18.26 43.76 49.59
CA ALA A 537 19.36 43.97 50.52
C ALA A 537 18.90 44.47 51.90
N PHE A 538 17.92 45.39 51.95
CA PHE A 538 17.41 45.93 53.21
C PHE A 538 16.56 44.92 53.99
N THR A 539 15.82 44.06 53.29
CA THR A 539 15.04 42.98 53.91
C THR A 539 15.94 41.86 54.44
N ILE A 540 17.00 41.47 53.73
CA ILE A 540 17.97 40.48 54.21
C ILE A 540 18.73 40.99 55.44
N PHE A 541 19.11 42.28 55.47
CA PHE A 541 19.79 42.87 56.63
C PHE A 541 18.89 42.97 57.87
N SER A 542 17.61 43.34 57.68
CA SER A 542 16.62 43.38 58.77
C SER A 542 16.32 41.97 59.33
N ILE A 543 16.23 40.96 58.46
CA ILE A 543 16.04 39.56 58.84
C ILE A 543 17.27 39.03 59.59
N LEU A 544 18.50 39.35 59.18
CA LEU A 544 19.72 38.95 59.88
C LEU A 544 19.85 39.59 61.27
N CYS A 545 19.46 40.86 61.44
CA CYS A 545 19.40 41.51 62.76
C CYS A 545 18.33 40.89 63.68
N LEU A 546 17.16 40.52 63.13
CA LEU A 546 16.10 39.85 63.89
C LEU A 546 16.49 38.41 64.27
N VAL A 547 17.15 37.67 63.37
CA VAL A 547 17.67 36.32 63.63
C VAL A 547 18.79 36.34 64.67
N TYR A 548 19.68 37.34 64.67
CA TYR A 548 20.73 37.48 65.69
C TYR A 548 20.14 37.73 67.11
N VAL A 549 19.06 38.51 67.21
CA VAL A 549 18.35 38.76 68.47
C VAL A 549 17.51 37.53 68.91
N TRP A 550 16.98 36.76 67.96
CA TRP A 550 16.18 35.57 68.22
C TRP A 550 17.05 34.35 68.60
N TYR A 551 18.24 34.21 68.00
CA TYR A 551 19.21 33.14 68.28
C TYR A 551 19.79 33.19 69.69
N LYS A 552 19.76 34.36 70.36
CA LYS A 552 20.21 34.50 71.76
C LYS A 552 19.14 34.09 72.79
N LYS A 553 17.92 33.72 72.37
CA LYS A 553 16.80 33.52 73.30
C LYS A 553 15.81 32.44 72.85
N ARG A 554 16.27 31.18 72.72
CA ARG A 554 15.63 29.98 73.32
C ARG A 554 16.17 28.68 72.71
N LYS A 555 16.62 27.79 73.61
CA LYS A 555 16.72 26.32 73.43
C LYS A 555 15.34 25.74 73.05
N GLY A 556 15.38 24.63 72.29
CA GLY A 556 14.25 23.97 71.59
C GLY A 556 13.08 23.44 72.46
N PRO A 557 12.17 22.58 71.93
CA PRO A 557 12.40 21.58 70.89
C PRO A 557 11.41 21.57 69.68
N SER A 558 11.90 20.91 68.63
CA SER A 558 11.29 20.15 67.52
C SER A 558 9.85 20.41 67.03
N SER A 559 9.81 20.58 65.71
CA SER A 559 8.73 20.50 64.73
C SER A 559 7.82 19.26 64.82
N GLN A 560 6.53 19.45 64.52
CA GLN A 560 5.70 18.44 63.85
C GLN A 560 5.59 18.80 62.37
N SER A 561 6.20 17.98 61.52
CA SER A 561 6.04 18.00 60.07
C SER A 561 4.79 17.22 59.67
N LEU A 562 4.12 17.70 58.61
CA LEU A 562 3.24 16.87 57.80
C LEU A 562 4.00 15.60 57.37
N ARG A 563 3.31 14.45 57.39
CA ARG A 563 3.85 13.17 56.92
C ARG A 563 4.10 13.25 55.41
N ASP A 564 5.35 13.44 55.02
CA ASP A 564 5.82 13.11 53.68
C ASP A 564 6.08 11.61 53.59
N VAL A 565 5.57 11.00 52.52
CA VAL A 565 5.82 9.61 52.16
C VAL A 565 7.31 9.48 51.81
N GLN A 566 8.05 8.72 52.61
CA GLN A 566 9.48 8.55 52.48
C GLN A 566 9.79 7.57 51.34
N PHE A 567 10.14 8.08 50.14
CA PHE A 567 10.74 7.27 49.08
C PHE A 567 12.22 7.03 49.41
N MET A 568 12.69 5.78 49.23
CA MET A 568 14.11 5.41 49.35
C MET A 568 14.92 6.21 48.31
N LYS A 569 15.93 6.96 48.74
CA LYS A 569 16.85 7.71 47.86
C LYS A 569 18.24 7.12 48.00
N VAL A 570 18.88 6.83 46.88
CA VAL A 570 20.25 6.31 46.80
C VAL A 570 21.12 7.30 46.03
N SER A 571 22.37 7.42 46.44
CA SER A 571 23.39 8.29 45.85
C SER A 571 24.38 7.49 44.99
N TYR A 572 25.11 8.19 44.11
CA TYR A 572 26.19 7.57 43.32
C TYR A 572 27.22 6.84 44.21
N GLY A 573 27.60 7.43 45.34
CA GLY A 573 28.59 6.84 46.25
C GLY A 573 28.12 5.53 46.89
N GLU A 574 26.83 5.43 47.23
CA GLU A 574 26.25 4.20 47.78
C GLU A 574 26.20 3.08 46.74
N LEU A 575 25.79 3.38 45.50
CA LEU A 575 25.76 2.41 44.39
C LEU A 575 27.17 1.96 43.99
N LEU A 576 28.13 2.89 43.95
CA LEU A 576 29.53 2.57 43.67
C LEU A 576 30.10 1.62 44.73
N LYS A 577 29.76 1.82 46.02
CA LYS A 577 30.18 0.92 47.09
C LYS A 577 29.48 -0.44 47.00
N ALA A 578 28.16 -0.44 46.81
CA ALA A 578 27.32 -1.63 46.76
C ALA A 578 27.73 -2.60 45.64
N THR A 579 28.19 -2.07 44.51
CA THR A 579 28.62 -2.84 43.33
C THR A 579 30.13 -3.10 43.27
N ASN A 580 30.88 -2.73 44.32
CA ASN A 580 32.34 -2.79 44.36
C ASN A 580 33.01 -2.06 43.17
N GLY A 581 32.59 -0.82 42.92
CA GLY A 581 33.11 0.03 41.87
C GLY A 581 32.57 -0.30 40.47
N PHE A 582 31.36 -0.86 40.36
CA PHE A 582 30.82 -1.41 39.12
C PHE A 582 31.78 -2.43 38.47
N SER A 583 32.34 -3.32 39.30
CA SER A 583 33.31 -4.35 38.87
C SER A 583 32.68 -5.36 37.91
N GLU A 584 33.45 -5.83 36.92
CA GLU A 584 33.03 -6.93 36.02
C GLU A 584 32.63 -8.20 36.77
N ALA A 585 33.20 -8.46 37.96
CA ALA A 585 32.83 -9.61 38.77
C ALA A 585 31.36 -9.59 39.26
N ASN A 586 30.73 -8.41 39.25
CA ASN A 586 29.34 -8.20 39.61
C ASN A 586 28.45 -7.92 38.38
N LEU A 587 28.99 -7.94 37.16
CA LEU A 587 28.19 -7.71 35.96
C LEU A 587 27.23 -8.89 35.72
N ILE A 588 25.93 -8.60 35.69
CA ILE A 588 24.86 -9.58 35.43
C ILE A 588 24.57 -9.66 33.92
N GLY A 589 24.60 -8.51 33.23
CA GLY A 589 24.38 -8.42 31.79
C GLY A 589 24.57 -7.00 31.26
N GLU A 590 24.81 -6.86 29.96
CA GLU A 590 24.99 -5.59 29.26
C GLU A 590 24.06 -5.52 28.05
N GLY A 591 23.33 -4.41 27.93
CA GLY A 591 22.37 -4.13 26.86
C GLY A 591 22.74 -2.90 26.03
N GLY A 592 21.86 -2.50 25.11
CA GLY A 592 22.11 -1.38 24.19
C GLY A 592 22.21 0.00 24.85
N PHE A 593 21.59 0.18 26.01
CA PHE A 593 21.53 1.47 26.71
C PHE A 593 22.18 1.49 28.11
N GLY A 594 22.66 0.35 28.62
CA GLY A 594 23.24 0.27 29.96
C GLY A 594 23.75 -1.11 30.35
N SER A 595 24.36 -1.16 31.53
CA SER A 595 24.93 -2.37 32.13
C SER A 595 24.31 -2.63 33.50
N VAL A 596 23.97 -3.88 33.79
CA VAL A 596 23.30 -4.29 35.03
C VAL A 596 24.28 -4.99 35.96
N TYR A 597 24.45 -4.47 37.17
CA TYR A 597 25.38 -4.99 38.17
C TYR A 597 24.65 -5.53 39.39
N LYS A 598 25.18 -6.59 40.00
CA LYS A 598 24.74 -7.08 41.30
C LYS A 598 25.32 -6.20 42.41
N GLY A 599 24.45 -5.64 43.23
CA GLY A 599 24.84 -4.79 44.37
C GLY A 599 24.32 -5.32 45.70
N VAL A 600 24.98 -4.94 46.79
CA VAL A 600 24.49 -5.13 48.17
C VAL A 600 24.43 -3.78 48.88
N LEU A 601 23.22 -3.33 49.24
CA LEU A 601 23.01 -2.04 49.90
C LEU A 601 23.21 -2.18 51.42
N ASP A 602 24.40 -1.82 51.90
CA ASP A 602 24.81 -1.95 53.31
C ASP A 602 23.90 -1.18 54.29
N ASP A 603 23.47 0.03 53.94
CA ASP A 603 22.66 0.91 54.79
C ASP A 603 21.16 0.51 54.84
N HIS A 604 20.79 -0.58 54.16
CA HIS A 604 19.43 -1.08 54.01
C HIS A 604 19.34 -2.61 54.21
N ASP A 605 19.80 -3.09 55.37
CA ASP A 605 19.73 -4.49 55.81
C ASP A 605 20.43 -5.51 54.87
N GLY A 606 21.41 -5.06 54.07
CA GLY A 606 22.14 -5.95 53.15
C GLY A 606 21.28 -6.46 51.99
N ARG A 607 20.26 -5.70 51.58
CA ARG A 607 19.40 -6.06 50.46
C ARG A 607 20.22 -6.21 49.17
N ILE A 608 20.04 -7.34 48.50
CA ILE A 608 20.66 -7.63 47.20
C ILE A 608 19.82 -6.96 46.11
N VAL A 609 20.46 -6.15 45.28
CA VAL A 609 19.83 -5.36 44.22
C VAL A 609 20.50 -5.61 42.87
N ALA A 610 19.77 -5.30 41.80
CA ALA A 610 20.32 -5.19 40.46
C ALA A 610 20.35 -3.71 40.06
N ASP A 611 21.55 -3.17 39.88
CA ASP A 611 21.80 -1.76 39.57
C ASP A 611 22.05 -1.62 38.06
N GLU A 612 21.07 -1.12 37.35
CA GLU A 612 21.18 -0.81 35.92
C GLU A 612 21.76 0.59 35.73
N VAL A 613 23.00 0.65 35.27
CA VAL A 613 23.74 1.89 35.01
C VAL A 613 23.55 2.29 33.55
N ILE A 614 23.01 3.49 33.33
CA ILE A 614 22.67 3.96 32.00
C ILE A 614 23.89 4.58 31.31
N HIS A 615 24.21 4.11 30.10
CA HIS A 615 25.27 4.64 29.26
C HIS A 615 24.82 5.93 28.57
N LEU A 616 24.86 7.07 29.28
CA LEU A 616 24.37 8.37 28.79
C LEU A 616 25.04 8.89 27.51
N GLN A 617 26.19 8.32 27.12
CA GLN A 617 26.85 8.61 25.85
C GLN A 617 26.11 7.99 24.63
N ASN A 618 25.28 6.98 24.85
CA ASN A 618 24.53 6.32 23.79
C ASN A 618 23.30 7.13 23.40
N ARG A 619 23.12 7.36 22.09
CA ARG A 619 21.99 8.12 21.54
C ARG A 619 20.67 7.42 21.90
N GLY A 620 19.84 8.08 22.71
CA GLY A 620 18.54 7.54 23.15
C GLY A 620 18.53 6.96 24.57
N ALA A 621 19.69 6.74 25.20
CA ALA A 621 19.77 6.17 26.56
C ALA A 621 19.05 7.03 27.62
N HIS A 622 19.13 8.36 27.48
CA HIS A 622 18.37 9.28 28.34
C HIS A 622 16.85 9.11 28.17
N LYS A 623 16.36 8.85 26.95
CA LYS A 623 14.92 8.64 26.70
C LYS A 623 14.46 7.30 27.26
N SER A 624 15.27 6.26 27.10
CA SER A 624 15.03 4.93 27.68
C SER A 624 14.89 5.00 29.21
N PHE A 625 15.80 5.71 29.89
CA PHE A 625 15.68 5.96 31.34
C PHE A 625 14.38 6.68 31.74
N ILE A 626 13.96 7.70 30.97
CA ILE A 626 12.73 8.46 31.28
C ILE A 626 11.49 7.60 31.03
N ALA A 627 11.44 6.86 29.92
CA ALA A 627 10.32 5.98 29.59
C ALA A 627 10.09 4.92 30.68
N GLU A 628 11.17 4.35 31.21
CA GLU A 628 11.11 3.35 32.27
C GLU A 628 10.68 3.94 33.62
N CYS A 629 11.15 5.16 33.95
CA CYS A 629 10.66 5.91 35.11
C CYS A 629 9.16 6.25 35.00
N GLU A 630 8.70 6.63 33.81
CA GLU A 630 7.29 6.93 33.54
C GLU A 630 6.43 5.67 33.57
N ALA A 631 6.94 4.54 33.07
CA ALA A 631 6.24 3.26 33.08
C ALA A 631 6.03 2.81 34.52
N TRP A 632 7.08 2.90 35.34
CA TRP A 632 7.01 2.60 36.75
C TRP A 632 6.00 3.46 37.53
N ARG A 633 5.89 4.74 37.18
CA ARG A 633 4.91 5.64 37.82
C ARG A 633 3.47 5.14 37.65
N ASN A 634 3.20 4.43 36.55
CA ASN A 634 1.87 4.00 36.15
C ASN A 634 1.61 2.49 36.36
N ILE A 635 2.65 1.67 36.57
CA ILE A 635 2.54 0.21 36.72
C ILE A 635 2.45 -0.22 38.19
N ARG A 636 1.41 -1.00 38.53
CA ARG A 636 1.28 -1.68 39.82
C ARG A 636 0.77 -3.10 39.66
N HIS A 637 1.64 -4.01 39.20
CA HIS A 637 1.30 -5.41 39.01
C HIS A 637 2.29 -6.35 39.70
N ARG A 638 1.78 -7.36 40.41
CA ARG A 638 2.57 -8.34 41.19
C ARG A 638 3.46 -9.27 40.35
N LYS A 639 3.28 -9.28 39.02
CA LYS A 639 4.03 -10.13 38.08
C LYS A 639 4.99 -9.35 37.18
N LEU A 640 5.12 -8.04 37.40
CA LEU A 640 6.10 -7.20 36.73
C LEU A 640 7.26 -6.89 37.68
N LEU A 641 8.47 -6.74 37.14
CA LEU A 641 9.66 -6.42 37.92
C LEU A 641 9.48 -5.04 38.56
N LYS A 642 9.84 -4.94 39.84
CA LYS A 642 9.64 -3.71 40.62
C LYS A 642 10.94 -2.91 40.68
N ILE A 643 10.88 -1.65 40.25
CA ILE A 643 11.94 -0.67 40.54
C ILE A 643 11.83 -0.28 42.02
N ILE A 644 12.95 -0.40 42.73
CA ILE A 644 13.11 -0.01 44.14
C ILE A 644 13.28 1.50 44.23
N THR A 645 14.16 2.07 43.41
CA THR A 645 14.47 3.51 43.35
C THR A 645 15.27 3.84 42.08
N SER A 646 15.51 5.13 41.84
CA SER A 646 16.32 5.64 40.73
C SER A 646 17.37 6.61 41.26
N CYS A 647 18.59 6.56 40.71
CA CYS A 647 19.62 7.56 40.94
C CYS A 647 19.74 8.48 39.72
N SER A 648 19.64 9.79 39.94
CA SER A 648 19.95 10.82 38.93
C SER A 648 20.79 11.87 39.62
N SER A 649 22.11 11.77 39.47
CA SER A 649 23.12 12.55 40.20
C SER A 649 24.30 12.87 39.28
N VAL A 650 25.38 13.43 39.83
CA VAL A 650 26.69 13.48 39.20
C VAL A 650 27.66 12.48 39.83
N ASP A 651 28.62 11.99 39.05
CA ASP A 651 29.74 11.17 39.53
C ASP A 651 30.79 12.03 40.27
N PHE A 652 31.82 11.40 40.84
CA PHE A 652 32.89 12.13 41.54
C PHE A 652 33.77 13.01 40.63
N LYS A 653 33.59 12.94 39.31
CA LYS A 653 34.28 13.78 38.31
C LYS A 653 33.40 14.91 37.79
N GLY A 654 32.13 15.00 38.24
CA GLY A 654 31.16 16.02 37.83
C GLY A 654 30.39 15.69 36.56
N ASN A 655 30.44 14.45 36.04
CA ASN A 655 29.64 14.03 34.89
C ASN A 655 28.26 13.56 35.35
N ASP A 656 27.24 13.73 34.51
CA ASP A 656 25.89 13.19 34.76
C ASP A 656 25.94 11.67 34.92
N PHE A 657 25.21 11.16 35.92
CA PHE A 657 25.07 9.74 36.23
C PHE A 657 23.60 9.40 36.45
N LYS A 658 23.13 8.36 35.77
CA LYS A 658 21.77 7.84 35.91
C LYS A 658 21.79 6.32 36.08
N ALA A 659 21.00 5.83 37.04
CA ALA A 659 20.83 4.40 37.26
C ALA A 659 19.42 4.06 37.79
N LEU A 660 18.95 2.86 37.47
CA LEU A 660 17.71 2.27 38.00
C LEU A 660 18.06 1.08 38.89
N VAL A 661 17.41 0.98 40.04
CA VAL A 661 17.69 -0.06 41.04
C VAL A 661 16.49 -0.99 41.15
N TYR A 662 16.70 -2.28 40.85
CA TYR A 662 15.68 -3.31 40.86
C TYR A 662 15.90 -4.34 41.98
N ASP A 663 14.84 -5.08 42.30
CA ASP A 663 14.98 -6.32 43.06
C ASP A 663 15.79 -7.36 42.27
N PHE A 664 16.83 -7.92 42.90
CA PHE A 664 17.67 -8.93 42.26
C PHE A 664 16.93 -10.28 42.15
N MET A 665 16.85 -10.82 40.93
CA MET A 665 16.20 -12.10 40.66
C MET A 665 17.14 -13.27 40.91
N LEU A 666 17.06 -13.87 42.11
CA LEU A 666 17.97 -14.94 42.58
C LEU A 666 17.99 -16.19 41.69
N ASN A 667 16.91 -16.47 40.96
CA ASN A 667 16.76 -17.70 40.16
C ASN A 667 17.22 -17.56 38.71
N GLY A 668 17.86 -16.46 38.31
CA GLY A 668 18.34 -16.27 36.93
C GLY A 668 17.23 -16.03 35.91
N SER A 669 17.57 -16.04 34.62
CA SER A 669 16.64 -15.72 33.53
C SER A 669 15.94 -16.97 32.97
N LEU A 670 14.76 -16.79 32.38
CA LEU A 670 14.04 -17.88 31.72
C LEU A 670 14.88 -18.51 30.57
N HIS A 671 15.68 -17.70 29.89
CA HIS A 671 16.59 -18.16 28.85
C HIS A 671 17.60 -19.17 29.41
N ASP A 672 18.16 -18.91 30.60
CA ASP A 672 19.10 -19.84 31.25
C ASP A 672 18.43 -21.17 31.60
N TRP A 673 17.17 -21.13 32.08
CA TRP A 673 16.40 -22.34 32.40
C TRP A 673 16.01 -23.18 31.18
N LEU A 674 15.92 -22.56 29.99
CA LEU A 674 15.55 -23.24 28.74
C LEU A 674 16.78 -23.75 27.98
N HIS A 675 17.90 -23.02 28.02
CA HIS A 675 19.04 -23.25 27.10
C HIS A 675 20.36 -23.61 27.81
N SER A 676 20.49 -23.39 29.12
CA SER A 676 21.75 -23.67 29.83
C SER A 676 21.92 -25.15 30.15
N HIS A 677 23.06 -25.72 29.77
CA HIS A 677 23.44 -27.11 30.08
C HIS A 677 24.06 -27.25 31.49
N ALA A 678 24.15 -26.17 32.26
CA ALA A 678 24.87 -26.12 33.54
C ALA A 678 23.98 -26.35 34.78
N THR A 679 22.66 -26.24 34.65
CA THR A 679 21.70 -26.47 35.75
C THR A 679 21.03 -27.83 35.60
N THR A 680 21.15 -28.70 36.60
CA THR A 680 20.53 -30.05 36.65
C THR A 680 18.99 -30.03 36.80
N SER A 681 18.36 -28.88 36.62
CA SER A 681 16.94 -28.64 36.87
C SER A 681 16.31 -27.99 35.64
N SER A 682 15.53 -28.76 34.88
CA SER A 682 14.72 -28.29 33.76
C SER A 682 13.30 -27.93 34.24
N LEU A 683 12.68 -26.94 33.61
CA LEU A 683 11.31 -26.54 33.92
C LEU A 683 10.33 -27.60 33.42
N ASN A 684 9.48 -28.12 34.32
CA ASN A 684 8.40 -29.02 33.92
C ASN A 684 7.24 -28.27 33.24
N LEU A 685 6.35 -29.00 32.56
CA LEU A 685 5.24 -28.41 31.80
C LEU A 685 4.35 -27.50 32.66
N LEU A 686 4.06 -27.89 33.91
CA LEU A 686 3.24 -27.09 34.82
C LEU A 686 3.92 -25.75 35.16
N GLN A 687 5.24 -25.76 35.40
CA GLN A 687 6.03 -24.55 35.64
C GLN A 687 6.07 -23.65 34.40
N ARG A 688 6.29 -24.23 33.22
CA ARG A 688 6.27 -23.50 31.93
C ARG A 688 4.90 -22.85 31.67
N MET A 689 3.81 -23.58 31.89
CA MET A 689 2.44 -23.05 31.78
C MET A 689 2.18 -21.93 32.77
N ASN A 690 2.61 -22.08 34.03
CA ASN A 690 2.46 -21.03 35.04
C ASN A 690 3.25 -19.76 34.68
N ILE A 691 4.44 -19.90 34.08
CA ILE A 691 5.22 -18.76 33.59
C ILE A 691 4.44 -18.03 32.48
N LEU A 692 3.94 -18.75 31.48
CA LEU A 692 3.19 -18.16 30.38
C LEU A 692 1.88 -17.49 30.83
N ILE A 693 1.15 -18.09 31.79
CA ILE A 693 -0.04 -17.47 32.39
C ILE A 693 0.32 -16.17 33.13
N ASN A 694 1.44 -16.15 33.85
CA ASN A 694 1.88 -14.94 34.55
C ASN A 694 2.28 -13.82 33.58
N VAL A 695 2.93 -14.16 32.45
CA VAL A 695 3.29 -13.20 31.40
C VAL A 695 2.04 -12.68 30.69
N ALA A 696 1.11 -13.55 30.30
CA ALA A 696 -0.18 -13.16 29.71
C ALA A 696 -0.99 -12.25 30.64
N SER A 697 -1.02 -12.56 31.94
CA SER A 697 -1.67 -11.71 32.95
C SER A 697 -1.01 -10.35 33.09
N ALA A 698 0.30 -10.25 32.89
CA ALA A 698 1.01 -8.98 32.91
C ALA A 698 0.74 -8.15 31.64
N LEU A 699 0.68 -8.78 30.47
CA LEU A 699 0.31 -8.12 29.22
C LEU A 699 -1.14 -7.61 29.24
N ASP A 700 -2.08 -8.42 29.71
CA ASP A 700 -3.47 -7.98 29.89
C ASP A 700 -3.55 -6.73 30.79
N TYR A 701 -2.79 -6.73 31.90
CA TYR A 701 -2.68 -5.57 32.78
C TYR A 701 -2.18 -4.32 32.06
N LEU A 702 -1.11 -4.42 31.28
CA LEU A 702 -0.53 -3.28 30.55
C LEU A 702 -1.44 -2.75 29.43
N HIS A 703 -2.13 -3.64 28.72
CA HIS A 703 -2.99 -3.28 27.59
C HIS A 703 -4.35 -2.73 28.01
N ASN A 704 -4.97 -3.38 28.99
CA ASN A 704 -6.39 -3.18 29.31
C ASN A 704 -6.63 -2.49 30.66
N HIS A 705 -5.65 -2.48 31.57
CA HIS A 705 -5.83 -2.00 32.95
C HIS A 705 -4.90 -0.85 33.35
N CYS A 706 -3.96 -0.44 32.48
CA CYS A 706 -3.15 0.77 32.64
C CYS A 706 -3.76 1.95 31.89
N LEU A 707 -3.72 3.14 32.50
CA LEU A 707 -4.08 4.42 31.87
C LEU A 707 -2.92 5.41 32.06
N PRO A 708 -2.23 5.84 30.98
CA PRO A 708 -2.39 5.41 29.59
C PRO A 708 -1.99 3.93 29.35
N THR A 709 -2.49 3.34 28.25
CA THR A 709 -2.17 1.97 27.84
C THR A 709 -0.68 1.86 27.51
N ILE A 710 0.00 0.81 27.96
CA ILE A 710 1.46 0.64 27.78
C ILE A 710 1.73 -0.51 26.79
N VAL A 711 2.52 -0.26 25.74
CA VAL A 711 2.94 -1.23 24.71
C VAL A 711 4.45 -1.43 24.76
N HIS A 712 4.92 -2.67 24.54
CA HIS A 712 6.29 -3.10 24.87
C HIS A 712 7.03 -3.68 23.64
N LEU A 713 8.34 -3.48 23.53
CA LEU A 713 9.16 -3.85 22.36
C LEU A 713 9.98 -5.14 22.52
N ALA A 714 9.99 -5.75 23.70
CA ALA A 714 10.85 -6.91 24.02
C ALA A 714 10.27 -7.74 25.18
N HIS A 715 11.11 -8.51 25.87
CA HIS A 715 10.67 -9.28 27.05
C HIS A 715 10.00 -8.38 28.09
N VAL A 716 8.91 -8.86 28.71
CA VAL A 716 7.98 -8.13 29.62
C VAL A 716 8.65 -7.54 30.90
N GLY A 717 9.98 -7.52 30.99
CA GLY A 717 10.77 -6.90 32.06
C GLY A 717 11.59 -5.66 31.67
N ASP A 718 11.72 -5.28 30.39
CA ASP A 718 12.58 -4.16 29.94
C ASP A 718 11.73 -2.98 29.42
N PHE A 719 11.42 -1.99 30.25
CA PHE A 719 10.55 -0.88 29.84
C PHE A 719 11.32 0.27 29.16
N GLY A 720 12.61 0.10 28.88
CA GLY A 720 13.45 1.12 28.24
C GLY A 720 12.99 1.50 26.81
N LEU A 721 12.09 0.71 26.23
CA LEU A 721 11.49 0.93 24.91
C LEU A 721 9.95 1.01 24.94
N ALA A 722 9.33 1.09 26.13
CA ALA A 722 7.88 1.09 26.25
C ALA A 722 7.24 2.40 25.74
N ARG A 723 6.02 2.30 25.19
CA ARG A 723 5.25 3.45 24.68
C ARG A 723 3.87 3.54 25.33
N PHE A 724 3.43 4.76 25.60
CA PHE A 724 2.13 5.07 26.20
C PHE A 724 1.14 5.47 25.12
N LEU A 725 0.16 4.62 24.83
CA LEU A 725 -0.91 4.92 23.89
C LEU A 725 -1.94 5.86 24.53
N GLY A 726 -2.31 6.92 23.81
CA GLY A 726 -3.38 7.84 24.20
C GLY A 726 -2.94 9.04 25.07
N THR A 727 -1.64 9.28 25.23
CA THR A 727 -1.08 10.53 25.75
C THR A 727 -0.45 11.34 24.62
N ASP A 728 -0.67 12.66 24.59
CA ASP A 728 -0.13 13.64 23.60
C ASP A 728 1.41 13.76 23.58
N SER A 729 2.10 12.74 24.07
CA SER A 729 3.55 12.58 24.13
C SER A 729 4.03 11.52 23.14
N ASP A 730 3.50 11.50 21.92
CA ASP A 730 4.06 10.72 20.82
C ASP A 730 5.29 11.44 20.23
N GLN A 731 6.29 11.62 21.09
CA GLN A 731 7.59 12.14 20.71
C GLN A 731 8.48 11.01 20.20
N ASN A 732 8.91 11.20 18.94
CA ASN A 732 10.15 10.69 18.35
C ASN A 732 10.21 9.18 18.04
N SER A 733 9.76 8.84 16.84
CA SER A 733 10.18 7.64 16.12
C SER A 733 11.70 7.64 15.90
N THR A 734 12.45 6.98 16.78
CA THR A 734 13.83 6.58 16.48
C THR A 734 13.81 5.43 15.49
N SER A 735 14.31 5.67 14.28
CA SER A 735 14.57 4.64 13.26
C SER A 735 15.76 3.79 13.70
N GLY A 736 15.47 2.63 14.24
CA GLY A 736 16.38 1.54 14.57
C GLY A 736 15.56 0.26 14.68
N ILE A 737 16.18 -0.90 14.47
CA ILE A 737 15.54 -2.21 14.67
C ILE A 737 14.92 -2.23 16.08
N ARG A 738 13.63 -2.56 16.18
CA ARG A 738 12.78 -2.26 17.34
C ARG A 738 12.36 -3.58 17.99
N GLY A 739 13.27 -4.16 18.76
CA GLY A 739 12.98 -5.32 19.59
C GLY A 739 14.08 -6.37 19.53
N THR A 740 13.86 -7.48 20.25
CA THR A 740 14.78 -8.60 20.23
C THR A 740 14.63 -9.35 18.91
N ILE A 741 15.71 -9.41 18.12
CA ILE A 741 15.76 -10.12 16.84
C ILE A 741 15.27 -11.57 17.03
N GLY A 742 14.19 -11.93 16.35
CA GLY A 742 13.53 -13.24 16.45
C GLY A 742 12.19 -13.24 17.21
N PHE A 743 11.90 -12.23 18.02
CA PHE A 743 10.62 -12.06 18.74
C PHE A 743 9.80 -10.86 18.24
N GLU A 744 10.44 -9.94 17.52
CA GLU A 744 9.81 -8.75 16.95
C GLU A 744 8.85 -9.11 15.78
N PRO A 745 7.65 -8.53 15.74
CA PRO A 745 6.75 -8.64 14.58
C PRO A 745 7.41 -8.12 13.29
N PRO A 746 7.32 -8.83 12.15
CA PRO A 746 7.94 -8.41 10.90
C PRO A 746 7.59 -6.98 10.48
N GLU A 747 6.38 -6.53 10.78
CA GLU A 747 5.87 -5.19 10.49
C GLU A 747 6.63 -4.06 11.22
N TYR A 748 7.26 -4.34 12.38
CA TYR A 748 8.05 -3.35 13.11
C TYR A 748 9.41 -3.10 12.45
N GLY A 749 9.97 -4.12 11.78
CA GLY A 749 11.17 -4.00 10.94
C GLY A 749 10.98 -3.13 9.68
N VAL A 750 9.72 -2.85 9.30
CA VAL A 750 9.36 -1.98 8.16
C VAL A 750 8.93 -0.57 8.64
N GLY A 751 9.03 -0.29 9.94
CA GLY A 751 8.76 1.03 10.53
C GLY A 751 7.30 1.28 10.93
N SER A 752 6.48 0.23 11.10
CA SER A 752 5.10 0.36 11.57
C SER A 752 5.02 0.92 13.00
N GLU A 753 3.88 1.52 13.35
CA GLU A 753 3.61 1.95 14.72
C GLU A 753 3.38 0.77 15.65
N MET A 754 3.80 0.93 16.91
CA MET A 754 3.64 -0.10 17.92
C MET A 754 2.18 -0.21 18.34
N THR A 755 1.69 -1.43 18.42
CA THR A 755 0.32 -1.73 18.81
C THR A 755 0.32 -2.84 19.86
N SER A 756 -0.74 -2.92 20.65
CA SER A 756 -0.97 -4.06 21.55
C SER A 756 -0.97 -5.41 20.79
N SER A 757 -1.34 -5.41 19.50
CA SER A 757 -1.28 -6.60 18.65
C SER A 757 0.14 -7.12 18.41
N GLY A 758 1.15 -6.23 18.35
CA GLY A 758 2.54 -6.67 18.21
C GLY A 758 3.08 -7.31 19.48
N ASP A 759 2.69 -6.83 20.67
CA ASP A 759 3.02 -7.48 21.96
C ASP A 759 2.42 -8.89 22.03
N VAL A 760 1.21 -9.08 21.48
CA VAL A 760 0.55 -10.40 21.40
C VAL A 760 1.31 -11.33 20.44
N TYR A 761 1.83 -10.81 19.32
CA TYR A 761 2.69 -11.59 18.42
C TYR A 761 3.98 -12.01 19.12
N SER A 762 4.69 -11.09 19.78
CA SER A 762 5.92 -11.40 20.52
C SER A 762 5.67 -12.40 21.65
N PHE A 763 4.53 -12.32 22.33
CA PHE A 763 4.09 -13.33 23.30
C PHE A 763 3.84 -14.70 22.65
N GLY A 764 3.27 -14.74 21.45
CA GLY A 764 3.13 -15.97 20.66
C GLY A 764 4.47 -16.65 20.37
N ILE A 765 5.49 -15.86 20.03
CA ILE A 765 6.85 -16.37 19.82
C ILE A 765 7.47 -16.90 21.13
N LEU A 766 7.32 -16.17 22.23
CA LEU A 766 7.77 -16.64 23.56
C LEU A 766 7.07 -17.94 23.98
N LEU A 767 5.77 -18.07 23.70
CA LEU A 767 5.00 -19.28 23.95
C LEU A 767 5.57 -20.47 23.17
N LEU A 768 5.91 -20.27 21.90
CA LEU A 768 6.56 -21.29 21.09
C LEU A 768 7.93 -21.67 21.66
N GLU A 769 8.77 -20.70 22.00
CA GLU A 769 10.11 -20.96 22.55
C GLU A 769 10.03 -21.74 23.88
N VAL A 770 9.19 -21.30 24.81
CA VAL A 770 9.01 -21.96 26.11
C VAL A 770 8.49 -23.39 25.96
N MET A 771 7.63 -23.67 24.98
CA MET A 771 7.07 -25.01 24.77
C MET A 771 7.99 -25.96 24.01
N THR A 772 8.77 -25.42 23.07
CA THR A 772 9.59 -26.22 22.12
C THR A 772 11.06 -26.30 22.51
N GLY A 773 11.52 -25.41 23.40
CA GLY A 773 12.92 -25.31 23.81
C GLY A 773 13.87 -24.80 22.73
N ASN A 774 13.45 -24.63 21.47
CA ASN A 774 14.29 -24.08 20.40
C ASN A 774 13.48 -23.57 19.19
N ILE A 775 13.52 -22.25 18.97
CA ILE A 775 12.81 -21.58 17.87
C ILE A 775 13.36 -21.91 16.46
N HIS A 776 14.66 -22.21 16.34
CA HIS A 776 15.29 -22.56 15.06
C HIS A 776 14.87 -23.96 14.58
N LYS A 777 14.57 -24.87 15.52
CA LYS A 777 14.05 -26.21 15.22
C LYS A 777 12.60 -26.12 14.71
N PHE A 778 11.80 -25.21 15.27
CA PHE A 778 10.43 -24.92 14.80
C PHE A 778 10.41 -24.35 13.37
N ALA A 779 11.22 -23.33 13.08
CA ALA A 779 11.31 -22.74 11.74
C ALA A 779 11.78 -23.74 10.66
N TYR A 780 12.65 -24.69 11.04
CA TYR A 780 13.11 -25.78 10.16
C TYR A 780 12.06 -26.89 9.96
N MET A 781 11.21 -27.15 10.96
CA MET A 781 10.25 -28.26 10.98
C MET A 781 8.79 -27.87 10.68
N ALA A 782 8.49 -26.57 10.48
CA ALA A 782 7.15 -26.05 10.15
C ALA A 782 6.66 -26.36 8.70
N LEU A 783 7.22 -27.40 8.06
CA LEU A 783 6.65 -27.99 6.85
C LEU A 783 5.44 -28.87 7.22
N PRO A 784 4.41 -29.00 6.34
CA PRO A 784 3.08 -29.53 6.68
C PRO A 784 3.03 -30.92 7.33
N ASP A 785 4.11 -31.71 7.25
CA ASP A 785 4.15 -33.12 7.65
C ASP A 785 4.83 -33.37 9.02
N HIS A 786 5.29 -32.34 9.74
CA HIS A 786 6.19 -32.52 10.91
C HIS A 786 5.72 -31.91 12.24
N VAL A 787 4.44 -31.54 12.37
CA VAL A 787 3.87 -30.90 13.57
C VAL A 787 4.08 -31.70 14.87
N ILE A 788 4.16 -33.03 14.82
CA ILE A 788 4.39 -33.88 16.01
C ILE A 788 5.85 -33.82 16.50
N GLY A 789 6.82 -33.50 15.63
CA GLY A 789 8.24 -33.39 16.00
C GLY A 789 8.64 -32.06 16.64
N VAL A 790 7.65 -31.17 16.85
CA VAL A 790 7.83 -29.82 17.38
C VAL A 790 7.89 -29.80 18.92
N ILE A 791 7.31 -30.80 19.59
CA ILE A 791 7.27 -30.87 21.06
C ILE A 791 8.60 -31.42 21.58
N ASP A 792 9.15 -30.77 22.61
CA ASP A 792 10.37 -31.19 23.32
C ASP A 792 10.28 -32.68 23.73
N ASP A 793 11.29 -33.48 23.35
CA ASP A 793 11.32 -34.94 23.56
C ASP A 793 11.31 -35.30 25.07
N ASP A 794 11.81 -34.42 25.93
CA ASP A 794 11.74 -34.58 27.39
C ASP A 794 10.31 -34.41 27.92
N LEU A 795 9.50 -33.62 27.22
CA LEU A 795 8.10 -33.32 27.57
C LEU A 795 7.15 -34.44 27.09
N LEU A 796 7.50 -35.10 26.00
CA LEU A 796 6.86 -36.33 25.51
C LEU A 796 7.11 -37.52 26.44
N ASN A 797 8.30 -37.61 27.06
CA ASN A 797 8.64 -38.66 28.01
C ASN A 797 7.89 -38.50 29.36
N LEU A 798 7.64 -37.28 29.82
CA LEU A 798 6.88 -37.01 31.05
C LEU A 798 5.35 -37.18 30.89
N LEU A 799 4.79 -36.92 29.69
CA LEU A 799 3.36 -37.15 29.42
C LEU A 799 2.97 -38.64 29.37
N GLN A 800 3.95 -39.54 29.34
CA GLN A 800 3.70 -40.99 29.42
C GLN A 800 3.39 -41.45 30.85
N GLU A 801 3.73 -40.67 31.89
CA GLU A 801 3.45 -41.01 33.28
C GLU A 801 2.05 -40.58 33.77
N ASP A 802 1.43 -39.56 33.18
CA ASP A 802 0.17 -38.97 33.69
C ASP A 802 -1.11 -39.30 32.87
N GLY A 803 -1.05 -40.25 31.94
CA GLY A 803 -2.25 -40.92 31.41
C GLY A 803 -3.27 -40.05 30.65
N LEU A 804 -2.92 -38.83 30.19
CA LEU A 804 -3.82 -38.01 29.37
C LEU A 804 -3.67 -38.30 27.86
N GLN A 805 -4.79 -38.52 27.18
CA GLN A 805 -4.87 -38.93 25.78
C GLN A 805 -4.28 -37.89 24.81
N ARG A 806 -3.46 -38.40 23.87
CA ARG A 806 -2.73 -37.72 22.78
C ARG A 806 -3.54 -36.78 21.84
N HIS A 807 -4.87 -36.67 21.97
CA HIS A 807 -5.71 -36.02 20.96
C HIS A 807 -6.19 -34.60 21.33
N ALA A 808 -5.97 -34.12 22.55
CA ALA A 808 -6.51 -32.82 22.99
C ALA A 808 -5.58 -31.62 22.73
N PHE A 809 -4.29 -31.83 22.45
CA PHE A 809 -3.30 -30.74 22.40
C PHE A 809 -3.17 -30.05 21.03
N VAL A 810 -3.56 -30.72 19.94
CA VAL A 810 -3.37 -30.21 18.56
C VAL A 810 -4.46 -29.22 18.14
N TYR A 811 -5.62 -29.22 18.79
CA TYR A 811 -6.77 -28.40 18.38
C TYR A 811 -6.80 -26.96 18.91
N HIS A 812 -5.86 -26.56 19.78
CA HIS A 812 -5.85 -25.22 20.39
C HIS A 812 -4.69 -24.31 19.97
N LEU A 813 -3.85 -24.73 19.02
CA LEU A 813 -2.71 -23.94 18.51
C LEU A 813 -2.89 -23.38 17.09
N CYS A 814 -4.05 -23.58 16.45
CA CYS A 814 -4.44 -22.87 15.21
C CYS A 814 -5.74 -22.11 15.51
N PRO A 815 -5.70 -20.79 15.76
CA PRO A 815 -5.45 -19.83 14.69
C PRO A 815 -4.60 -18.61 15.12
N LEU A 816 -3.45 -18.43 14.47
CA LEU A 816 -2.80 -17.13 14.25
C LEU A 816 -2.35 -17.08 12.80
#